data_AF-A0A7V2EM74-F1
#
_entry.id   AF-A0A7V2EM74-F1
#
_cell.length_a   1.000
_cell.length_b   1.000
_cell.length_c   1.000
_cell.angle_alpha   90.00
_cell.angle_beta   90.00
_cell.angle_gamma   90.00
#
_symmetry.space_group_name_H-M   'P 1'
#
loop_
_entity.id
_entity.type
_entity.pdbx_description
1 polymer ?
#
loop_
_entity_poly.entity_id
_entity_poly.type
_entity_poly.pdbx_seq_one_letter_code
_entity_poly.pdbx_strand_id
1 'polypeptide(L)'
;MNNIRESIIKELLPFVTKPGRFIGNEIGSVRRSWEGRVRVALAFPDLYDLGMSNLGLSILYHIINTSEIGHAERVFAVSDDTADRMREKQIPLFSLESKEPLKEFDIVGFNSATELNYTNILSMIDLAGIPLLAKDRADSDPLVAIGGGCAFNPEPLAQFADFFFLGDAEEGILKILEVLKSGSDKPREEKLRALAQIQGVYVPSFYRDQYAEDGKFRSLTPTEESIPHKIKARVVRELKNSYYPATPMLPAVETVHDRLAVEIMRGCGHACRFCQATVIYKPARKRSVDDIVSQVTTSLEKSGYDEVTLLSLSSGDYPEIELLVRRLVDKLKDRHVAVSLPSLRISGLSLELAKLITENKRTGLTFAPEAGTERLRQVMNKPVDEDTLVEVLTEAFKQGWQTIKLYFMVGLPTETEEDLRGIADLITRLNRISEKYRGRRSFNITISPFSPKAHTPWQWEKQIGIEETYQKIDFLKRTIRKRNVHLKFHDPRTTWLEGLLGRGDRRIGDVILRAYRMGAHMDGWSENFDFETWQEACREERIDPDRYLAERSTGSPLPWDHIEKGLSKESLLKELAKSRGLTDLVKSLDKEEKPEKEPPERKRKDDNERIMYGRAPKVQKAQAAGIVPQSRLRIKWGRSGLSRFLSHLDNMKAMERALRRANLPISFSHGFRPKPKISYGPPLSLGFTSEAEYFDIQLDVPVHDYMLGRLSREFPPDFSLLGTKPLLGKTQSLASQLNLAVYEVYLPMDIEKARQKCAEILEAEELHFQRETKSGPVEVEGRKAIIDLACEKSDDGKTRLTMKTGMADLGFIKPLELLEHGFEISSEVLPALEIHRKALYRLENGNLIDPFDLI
;
A
#
# COMPACT_ATOMS: atom_id res chain seq x y z
N MET A 1 10.35 2.74 -34.85
CA MET A 1 10.15 2.30 -33.46
C MET A 1 8.67 2.00 -33.31
N ASN A 2 8.31 0.73 -33.04
CA ASN A 2 6.94 0.40 -32.65
C ASN A 2 6.55 1.32 -31.49
N ASN A 3 5.34 1.87 -31.55
CA ASN A 3 4.80 2.67 -30.46
C ASN A 3 4.81 1.80 -29.20
N ILE A 4 5.72 2.06 -28.26
CA ILE A 4 5.91 1.23 -27.06
C ILE A 4 4.61 1.02 -26.29
N ARG A 5 3.74 2.04 -26.31
CA ARG A 5 2.41 1.98 -25.73
C ARG A 5 1.53 0.91 -26.38
N GLU A 6 1.60 0.75 -27.69
CA GLU A 6 0.89 -0.34 -28.37
C GLU A 6 1.43 -1.71 -28.00
N SER A 7 2.76 -1.87 -27.94
CA SER A 7 3.39 -3.11 -27.47
C SER A 7 2.97 -3.45 -26.04
N ILE A 8 2.94 -2.47 -25.13
CA ILE A 8 2.44 -2.68 -23.77
C ILE A 8 0.99 -3.20 -23.80
N ILE A 9 0.11 -2.56 -24.56
CA ILE A 9 -1.33 -2.91 -24.58
C ILE A 9 -1.61 -4.25 -25.25
N LYS A 10 -0.87 -4.60 -26.31
CA LYS A 10 -1.11 -5.78 -27.13
C LYS A 10 -0.28 -6.99 -26.70
N GLU A 11 0.94 -6.78 -26.21
CA GLU A 11 1.93 -7.83 -26.00
C GLU A 11 2.25 -8.07 -24.52
N LEU A 12 1.99 -7.10 -23.63
CA LEU A 12 2.21 -7.24 -22.18
C LEU A 12 0.91 -7.45 -21.39
N LEU A 13 0.02 -6.46 -21.37
CA LEU A 13 -1.15 -6.45 -20.48
C LEU A 13 -2.07 -7.68 -20.62
N PRO A 14 -2.31 -8.25 -21.81
CA PRO A 14 -3.16 -9.43 -21.90
C PRO A 14 -2.56 -10.71 -21.33
N PHE A 15 -1.24 -10.72 -21.09
CA PHE A 15 -0.47 -11.94 -20.79
C PHE A 15 0.03 -12.01 -19.34
N VAL A 16 -0.28 -11.01 -18.51
CA VAL A 16 0.20 -10.95 -17.11
C VAL A 16 -0.96 -11.12 -16.13
N THR A 17 -0.65 -11.55 -14.90
CA THR A 17 -1.66 -11.96 -13.91
C THR A 17 -2.55 -10.82 -13.41
N LYS A 18 -1.99 -9.61 -13.24
CA LYS A 18 -2.73 -8.43 -12.74
C LYS A 18 -2.46 -7.19 -13.61
N PRO A 19 -3.01 -7.12 -14.83
CA PRO A 19 -2.74 -6.03 -15.74
C PRO A 19 -3.32 -4.68 -15.31
N GLY A 20 -4.32 -4.69 -14.41
CA GLY A 20 -4.90 -3.48 -13.81
C GLY A 20 -3.88 -2.57 -13.13
N ARG A 21 -2.75 -3.11 -12.67
CA ARG A 21 -1.63 -2.36 -12.06
C ARG A 21 -0.95 -1.37 -13.03
N PHE A 22 -1.15 -1.57 -14.33
CA PHE A 22 -0.45 -0.83 -15.38
C PHE A 22 -1.36 0.09 -16.17
N ILE A 23 -2.63 0.28 -15.77
CA ILE A 23 -3.58 1.07 -16.56
C ILE A 23 -3.20 2.56 -16.57
N GLY A 24 -2.99 3.19 -15.42
CA GLY A 24 -2.48 4.55 -15.31
C GLY A 24 -3.43 5.67 -15.73
N ASN A 25 -4.74 5.40 -15.73
CA ASN A 25 -5.78 6.39 -15.95
C ASN A 25 -6.53 6.71 -14.64
N GLU A 26 -5.86 6.62 -13.49
CA GLU A 26 -6.49 6.85 -12.20
C GLU A 26 -7.05 8.28 -12.07
N ILE A 27 -8.19 8.41 -11.39
CA ILE A 27 -8.69 9.73 -10.98
C ILE A 27 -7.67 10.33 -10.00
N GLY A 28 -7.32 11.59 -10.21
CA GLY A 28 -6.26 12.28 -9.47
C GLY A 28 -4.89 12.25 -10.17
N SER A 29 -4.74 11.48 -11.26
CA SER A 29 -3.56 11.58 -12.12
C SER A 29 -3.51 12.92 -12.85
N VAL A 30 -2.32 13.51 -12.94
CA VAL A 30 -2.08 14.77 -13.63
C VAL A 30 -1.61 14.46 -15.05
N ARG A 31 -2.38 14.92 -16.03
CA ARG A 31 -2.02 14.86 -17.45
C ARG A 31 -1.76 16.28 -17.93
N ARG A 32 -0.49 16.65 -18.01
CA ARG A 32 -0.03 17.96 -18.51
C ARG A 32 1.20 17.79 -19.37
N SER A 33 1.48 18.78 -20.22
CA SER A 33 2.70 18.80 -21.03
C SER A 33 3.94 18.86 -20.13
N TRP A 34 4.92 18.02 -20.43
CA TRP A 34 6.24 18.02 -19.79
C TRP A 34 7.24 18.95 -20.50
N GLU A 35 6.85 19.62 -21.58
CA GLU A 35 7.72 20.56 -22.28
C GLU A 35 8.27 21.63 -21.34
N GLY A 36 9.59 21.81 -21.35
CA GLY A 36 10.26 22.78 -20.50
C GLY A 36 10.27 22.42 -19.00
N ARG A 37 9.89 21.21 -18.60
CA ARG A 37 9.88 20.77 -17.19
C ARG A 37 10.92 19.66 -16.96
N VAL A 38 11.44 19.57 -15.74
CA VAL A 38 12.28 18.44 -15.29
C VAL A 38 11.37 17.24 -15.05
N ARG A 39 11.59 16.16 -15.78
CA ARG A 39 10.81 14.92 -15.73
C ARG A 39 11.33 14.02 -14.61
N VAL A 40 10.44 13.65 -13.69
CA VAL A 40 10.75 12.81 -12.53
C VAL A 40 9.89 11.55 -12.53
N ALA A 41 10.53 10.38 -12.60
CA ALA A 41 9.88 9.12 -12.32
C ALA A 41 9.97 8.84 -10.81
N LEU A 42 8.85 8.95 -10.10
CA LEU A 42 8.74 8.60 -8.69
C LEU A 42 8.52 7.09 -8.56
N ALA A 43 9.59 6.39 -8.22
CA ALA A 43 9.65 4.94 -8.14
C ALA A 43 9.37 4.44 -6.73
N PHE A 44 8.49 3.44 -6.63
CA PHE A 44 8.33 2.64 -5.42
C PHE A 44 8.83 1.21 -5.68
N PRO A 45 9.85 0.71 -4.95
CA PRO A 45 10.50 -0.56 -5.22
C PRO A 45 9.68 -1.76 -4.69
N ASP A 46 8.39 -1.78 -4.97
CA ASP A 46 7.46 -2.88 -4.68
C ASP A 46 6.26 -2.79 -5.63
N LEU A 47 5.39 -3.80 -5.58
CA LEU A 47 4.20 -3.87 -6.44
C LEU A 47 3.27 -2.69 -6.20
N TYR A 48 2.56 -2.31 -7.28
CA TYR A 48 1.55 -1.25 -7.29
C TYR A 48 0.59 -1.30 -6.08
N ASP A 49 0.06 -2.48 -5.76
CA ASP A 49 -0.96 -2.68 -4.72
C ASP A 49 -0.49 -2.19 -3.33
N LEU A 50 0.82 -2.26 -3.06
CA LEU A 50 1.45 -1.76 -1.85
C LEU A 50 1.95 -0.32 -2.02
N GLY A 51 2.65 -0.04 -3.11
CA GLY A 51 3.26 1.27 -3.36
C GLY A 51 2.27 2.42 -3.46
N MET A 52 1.07 2.15 -3.99
CA MET A 52 -0.01 3.14 -4.05
C MET A 52 -0.53 3.60 -2.69
N SER A 53 -0.31 2.81 -1.63
CA SER A 53 -0.65 3.19 -0.25
C SER A 53 0.42 4.10 0.39
N ASN A 54 1.51 4.43 -0.31
CA ASN A 54 2.58 5.26 0.22
C ASN A 54 2.21 6.77 0.17
N LEU A 55 1.98 7.36 1.35
CA LEU A 55 1.63 8.79 1.44
C LEU A 55 2.78 9.71 0.97
N GLY A 56 4.04 9.35 1.25
CA GLY A 56 5.19 10.15 0.83
C GLY A 56 5.27 10.30 -0.69
N LEU A 57 5.00 9.22 -1.42
CA LEU A 57 4.90 9.21 -2.88
C LEU A 57 3.80 10.16 -3.38
N SER A 58 2.62 10.13 -2.73
CA SER A 58 1.49 11.00 -3.05
C SER A 58 1.79 12.49 -2.81
N ILE A 59 2.45 12.81 -1.69
CA ILE A 59 2.89 14.18 -1.35
C ILE A 59 3.88 14.69 -2.40
N LEU A 60 4.91 13.90 -2.74
CA LEU A 60 5.91 14.32 -3.72
C LEU A 60 5.32 14.46 -5.12
N TYR A 61 4.46 13.52 -5.53
CA TYR A 61 3.73 13.62 -6.79
C TYR A 61 2.92 14.93 -6.86
N HIS A 62 2.20 15.26 -5.78
CA HIS A 62 1.42 16.50 -5.70
C HIS A 62 2.30 17.75 -5.77
N ILE A 63 3.38 17.81 -4.99
CA ILE A 63 4.27 18.99 -4.95
C ILE A 63 4.96 19.21 -6.29
N ILE A 64 5.49 18.17 -6.93
CA ILE A 64 6.16 18.31 -8.22
C ILE A 64 5.15 18.71 -9.29
N ASN A 65 3.98 18.08 -9.33
CA ASN A 65 2.97 18.35 -10.35
C ASN A 65 2.15 19.64 -10.13
N THR A 66 2.27 20.29 -8.97
CA THR A 66 1.73 21.64 -8.76
C THR A 66 2.75 22.73 -9.04
N SER A 67 4.03 22.38 -9.11
CA SER A 67 5.09 23.30 -9.50
C SER A 67 5.10 23.54 -11.02
N GLU A 68 5.62 24.68 -11.46
CA GLU A 68 5.79 24.97 -12.89
C GLU A 68 7.06 24.35 -13.49
N ILE A 69 8.03 23.96 -12.65
CA ILE A 69 9.37 23.54 -13.09
C ILE A 69 9.54 22.03 -13.31
N GLY A 70 8.70 21.19 -12.70
CA GLY A 70 8.86 19.73 -12.71
C GLY A 70 7.63 19.00 -13.25
N HIS A 71 7.76 17.75 -13.66
CA HIS A 71 6.66 16.88 -14.09
C HIS A 71 6.91 15.48 -13.53
N ALA A 72 6.03 15.00 -12.65
CA ALA A 72 6.21 13.72 -11.98
C ALA A 72 5.24 12.66 -12.49
N GLU A 73 5.77 11.47 -12.71
CA GLU A 73 5.01 10.26 -13.03
C GLU A 73 5.39 9.13 -12.08
N ARG A 74 4.52 8.14 -11.92
CA ARG A 74 4.71 7.04 -10.97
C ARG A 74 5.23 5.80 -11.68
N VAL A 75 6.05 5.02 -10.99
CA VAL A 75 6.49 3.70 -11.43
C VAL A 75 6.65 2.76 -10.24
N PHE A 76 6.38 1.48 -10.45
CA PHE A 76 6.37 0.44 -9.43
C PHE A 76 7.21 -0.74 -9.89
N ALA A 77 7.71 -1.54 -8.95
CA ALA A 77 8.30 -2.83 -9.28
C ALA A 77 7.21 -3.76 -9.87
N VAL A 78 7.64 -4.72 -10.67
CA VAL A 78 6.76 -5.68 -11.35
C VAL A 78 6.98 -7.09 -10.83
N SER A 79 5.96 -7.93 -10.92
CA SER A 79 6.09 -9.36 -10.57
C SER A 79 6.92 -10.10 -11.60
N ASP A 80 7.42 -11.28 -11.23
CA ASP A 80 8.31 -12.09 -12.08
C ASP A 80 7.68 -12.40 -13.46
N ASP A 81 6.40 -12.78 -13.48
CA ASP A 81 5.64 -13.03 -14.73
C ASP A 81 5.64 -11.83 -15.68
N THR A 82 5.56 -10.62 -15.11
CA THR A 82 5.57 -9.38 -15.86
C THR A 82 6.99 -9.02 -16.30
N ALA A 83 7.99 -9.17 -15.43
CA ALA A 83 9.39 -8.92 -15.76
C ALA A 83 9.86 -9.83 -16.90
N ASP A 84 9.52 -11.11 -16.86
CA ASP A 84 9.89 -12.09 -17.88
C ASP A 84 9.23 -11.76 -19.21
N ARG A 85 7.94 -11.43 -19.21
CA ARG A 85 7.24 -11.00 -20.43
C ARG A 85 7.82 -9.71 -21.01
N MET A 86 8.18 -8.76 -20.16
CA MET A 86 8.83 -7.52 -20.57
C MET A 86 10.19 -7.79 -21.23
N ARG A 87 11.02 -8.67 -20.65
CA ARG A 87 12.29 -9.10 -21.26
C ARG A 87 12.08 -9.82 -22.59
N GLU A 88 11.14 -10.76 -22.65
CA GLU A 88 10.79 -11.52 -23.86
C GLU A 88 10.38 -10.60 -25.02
N LYS A 89 9.58 -9.57 -24.73
CA LYS A 89 9.09 -8.60 -25.72
C LYS A 89 9.92 -7.32 -25.84
N GLN A 90 11.06 -7.25 -25.13
CA GLN A 90 11.95 -6.09 -25.12
C GLN A 90 11.23 -4.78 -24.74
N ILE A 91 10.28 -4.86 -23.82
CA ILE A 91 9.55 -3.70 -23.29
C ILE A 91 10.32 -3.21 -22.05
N PRO A 92 10.94 -2.01 -22.08
CA PRO A 92 11.61 -1.46 -20.91
C PRO A 92 10.59 -1.07 -19.83
N LEU A 93 11.05 -0.98 -18.58
CA LEU A 93 10.23 -0.43 -17.50
C LEU A 93 9.76 0.99 -17.84
N PHE A 94 8.47 1.23 -17.65
CA PHE A 94 7.77 2.44 -18.10
C PHE A 94 6.97 3.10 -16.99
N SER A 95 6.71 4.40 -17.14
CA SER A 95 5.89 5.18 -16.22
C SER A 95 4.40 4.88 -16.38
N LEU A 96 3.64 5.05 -15.30
CA LEU A 96 2.25 4.66 -15.27
C LEU A 96 1.37 5.61 -16.09
N GLU A 97 1.53 6.93 -15.97
CA GLU A 97 0.66 7.92 -16.61
C GLU A 97 0.80 7.95 -18.14
N SER A 98 2.03 8.07 -18.64
CA SER A 98 2.29 8.24 -20.08
C SER A 98 2.75 6.97 -20.79
N LYS A 99 3.19 5.93 -20.04
CA LYS A 99 3.82 4.71 -20.59
C LYS A 99 5.18 4.97 -21.24
N GLU A 100 5.86 6.03 -20.82
CA GLU A 100 7.20 6.38 -21.31
C GLU A 100 8.27 5.54 -20.61
N PRO A 101 9.31 5.05 -21.32
CA PRO A 101 10.46 4.40 -20.70
C PRO A 101 11.11 5.26 -19.62
N LEU A 102 11.58 4.63 -18.54
CA LEU A 102 12.26 5.33 -17.45
C LEU A 102 13.56 6.03 -17.88
N LYS A 103 14.20 5.55 -18.95
CA LYS A 103 15.41 6.16 -19.52
C LYS A 103 15.16 7.56 -20.11
N GLU A 104 13.92 7.92 -20.40
CA GLU A 104 13.53 9.22 -20.96
C GLU A 104 13.31 10.31 -19.89
N PHE A 105 13.44 9.96 -18.61
CA PHE A 105 13.28 10.90 -17.49
C PHE A 105 14.63 11.55 -17.12
N ASP A 106 14.59 12.72 -16.48
CA ASP A 106 15.80 13.35 -15.94
C ASP A 106 16.23 12.70 -14.62
N ILE A 107 15.26 12.21 -13.84
CA ILE A 107 15.48 11.58 -12.53
C ILE A 107 14.57 10.36 -12.37
N VAL A 108 15.12 9.27 -11.84
CA VAL A 108 14.36 8.16 -11.24
C VAL A 108 14.58 8.17 -9.73
N GLY A 109 13.55 8.56 -8.98
CA GLY A 109 13.61 8.74 -7.52
C GLY A 109 12.91 7.61 -6.77
N PHE A 110 13.68 6.77 -6.07
CA PHE A 110 13.20 5.63 -5.30
C PHE A 110 12.84 5.99 -3.86
N ASN A 111 11.69 5.53 -3.38
CA ASN A 111 11.35 5.54 -1.95
C ASN A 111 11.70 4.20 -1.29
N SER A 112 12.85 4.13 -0.63
CA SER A 112 13.31 2.92 0.08
C SER A 112 12.77 2.89 1.51
N ALA A 113 11.68 2.14 1.72
CA ALA A 113 11.03 1.98 3.03
C ALA A 113 11.54 0.79 3.86
N THR A 114 12.07 -0.24 3.21
CA THR A 114 12.63 -1.46 3.83
C THR A 114 13.87 -1.92 3.06
N GLU A 115 14.81 -2.55 3.75
CA GLU A 115 16.02 -3.09 3.14
C GLU A 115 15.75 -4.32 2.25
N LEU A 116 14.63 -5.02 2.48
CA LEU A 116 14.20 -6.17 1.67
C LEU A 116 13.83 -5.81 0.22
N ASN A 117 13.79 -4.51 -0.11
CA ASN A 117 13.46 -4.04 -1.45
C ASN A 117 14.70 -3.58 -2.23
N TYR A 118 15.92 -3.83 -1.74
CA TYR A 118 17.15 -3.41 -2.41
C TYR A 118 17.34 -4.09 -3.79
N THR A 119 17.06 -5.39 -3.88
CA THR A 119 17.07 -6.12 -5.17
C THR A 119 15.98 -5.62 -6.12
N ASN A 120 14.83 -5.18 -5.61
CA ASN A 120 13.78 -4.56 -6.44
C ASN A 120 14.25 -3.24 -7.06
N ILE A 121 15.04 -2.43 -6.34
CA ILE A 121 15.64 -1.21 -6.90
C ILE A 121 16.55 -1.58 -8.09
N LEU A 122 17.42 -2.59 -7.93
CA LEU A 122 18.29 -3.07 -9.01
C LEU A 122 17.47 -3.61 -10.19
N SER A 123 16.44 -4.42 -9.91
CA SER A 123 15.51 -4.96 -10.91
C SER A 123 14.85 -3.86 -11.74
N MET A 124 14.39 -2.79 -11.09
CA MET A 124 13.79 -1.65 -11.79
C MET A 124 14.80 -0.87 -12.64
N ILE A 125 16.03 -0.69 -12.17
CA ILE A 125 17.11 -0.01 -12.92
C ILE A 125 17.49 -0.84 -14.16
N ASP A 126 17.69 -2.15 -13.98
CA ASP A 126 18.05 -3.09 -15.06
C ASP A 126 16.93 -3.17 -16.13
N LEU A 127 15.69 -3.38 -15.70
CA LEU A 127 14.54 -3.49 -16.60
C LEU A 127 14.24 -2.18 -17.34
N ALA A 128 14.67 -1.03 -16.80
CA ALA A 128 14.60 0.27 -17.47
C ALA A 128 15.71 0.47 -18.53
N GLY A 129 16.72 -0.40 -18.60
CA GLY A 129 17.89 -0.23 -19.47
C GLY A 129 18.84 0.89 -19.01
N ILE A 130 18.86 1.17 -17.71
CA ILE A 130 19.76 2.13 -17.06
C ILE A 130 20.94 1.32 -16.48
N PRO A 131 22.20 1.77 -16.62
CA PRO A 131 23.33 1.07 -16.01
C PRO A 131 23.17 0.95 -14.47
N LEU A 132 23.35 -0.28 -13.96
CA LEU A 132 23.18 -0.62 -12.55
C LEU A 132 24.11 0.20 -11.64
N LEU A 133 25.39 0.30 -12.00
CA LEU A 133 26.38 1.04 -11.23
C LEU A 133 26.39 2.52 -11.65
N ALA A 134 26.39 3.43 -10.68
CA ALA A 134 26.38 4.86 -10.92
C ALA A 134 27.59 5.33 -11.75
N LYS A 135 28.75 4.69 -11.58
CA LYS A 135 29.98 4.99 -12.32
C LYS A 135 29.91 4.65 -13.82
N ASP A 136 28.99 3.77 -14.23
CA ASP A 136 28.86 3.29 -15.61
C ASP A 136 27.82 4.10 -16.40
N ARG A 137 27.16 5.08 -15.77
CA ARG A 137 26.11 5.90 -16.38
C ARG A 137 26.69 7.09 -17.14
N ALA A 138 26.12 7.35 -18.32
CA ALA A 138 26.48 8.49 -19.15
C ALA A 138 25.75 9.78 -18.72
N ASP A 139 26.17 10.92 -19.28
CA ASP A 139 25.49 12.22 -19.07
C ASP A 139 24.03 12.21 -19.55
N SER A 140 23.69 11.35 -20.51
CA SER A 140 22.34 11.21 -21.07
C SER A 140 21.43 10.27 -20.26
N ASP A 141 21.98 9.42 -19.39
CA ASP A 141 21.16 8.55 -18.56
C ASP A 141 20.50 9.37 -17.44
N PRO A 142 19.31 8.98 -16.94
CA PRO A 142 18.69 9.61 -15.78
C PRO A 142 19.61 9.58 -14.55
N LEU A 143 19.43 10.55 -13.66
CA LEU A 143 19.98 10.48 -12.31
C LEU A 143 19.13 9.52 -11.46
N VAL A 144 19.78 8.58 -10.77
CA VAL A 144 19.10 7.69 -9.81
C VAL A 144 19.20 8.27 -8.41
N ALA A 145 18.06 8.60 -7.82
CA ALA A 145 17.96 9.16 -6.47
C ALA A 145 17.31 8.17 -5.51
N ILE A 146 17.77 8.11 -4.25
CA ILE A 146 17.16 7.24 -3.23
C ILE A 146 16.82 8.04 -1.98
N GLY A 147 15.56 7.97 -1.55
CA GLY A 147 15.08 8.53 -0.29
C GLY A 147 14.38 7.47 0.57
N GLY A 148 13.64 7.91 1.58
CA GLY A 148 12.92 7.03 2.51
C GLY A 148 13.73 6.69 3.77
N GLY A 149 13.17 5.84 4.63
CA GLY A 149 13.75 5.53 5.95
C GLY A 149 15.12 4.83 5.85
N CYS A 150 15.30 3.97 4.85
CA CYS A 150 16.56 3.23 4.67
C CYS A 150 17.71 4.13 4.19
N ALA A 151 17.44 5.30 3.61
CA ALA A 151 18.48 6.23 3.17
C ALA A 151 19.35 6.76 4.34
N PHE A 152 18.91 6.60 5.59
CA PHE A 152 19.71 6.95 6.77
C PHE A 152 20.88 6.00 7.04
N ASN A 153 20.96 4.84 6.38
CA ASN A 153 22.21 4.15 6.11
C ASN A 153 22.37 3.98 4.58
N PRO A 154 22.98 4.96 3.88
CA PRO A 154 23.03 4.95 2.43
C PRO A 154 24.09 4.01 1.85
N GLU A 155 25.10 3.63 2.64
CA GLU A 155 26.30 2.95 2.16
C GLU A 155 26.07 1.60 1.45
N PRO A 156 25.15 0.72 1.88
CA PRO A 156 24.84 -0.51 1.15
C PRO A 156 24.38 -0.28 -0.29
N LEU A 157 23.74 0.87 -0.57
CA LEU A 157 23.25 1.22 -1.90
C LEU A 157 24.11 2.28 -2.62
N ALA A 158 25.22 2.71 -2.02
CA ALA A 158 26.01 3.86 -2.47
C ALA A 158 26.53 3.72 -3.92
N GLN A 159 26.82 2.50 -4.38
CA GLN A 159 27.31 2.29 -5.75
C GLN A 159 26.21 2.30 -6.82
N PHE A 160 24.94 2.23 -6.43
CA PHE A 160 23.79 2.21 -7.34
C PHE A 160 23.07 3.56 -7.42
N ALA A 161 23.31 4.49 -6.50
CA ALA A 161 22.67 5.79 -6.47
C ALA A 161 23.60 6.91 -6.93
N ASP A 162 23.07 7.84 -7.73
CA ASP A 162 23.75 9.10 -8.03
C ASP A 162 23.70 10.04 -6.83
N PHE A 163 22.56 10.09 -6.13
CA PHE A 163 22.46 10.79 -4.85
C PHE A 163 21.36 10.22 -3.95
N PHE A 164 21.47 10.49 -2.65
CA PHE A 164 20.45 10.21 -1.65
C PHE A 164 19.79 11.50 -1.18
N PHE A 165 18.51 11.42 -0.81
CA PHE A 165 17.82 12.50 -0.13
C PHE A 165 17.39 12.08 1.29
N LEU A 166 17.84 12.83 2.27
CA LEU A 166 17.71 12.52 3.70
C LEU A 166 16.72 13.45 4.38
N GLY A 167 15.62 12.87 4.87
CA GLY A 167 14.59 13.58 5.62
C GLY A 167 13.38 14.02 4.77
N ASP A 168 12.81 15.18 5.10
CA ASP A 168 11.57 15.66 4.50
C ASP A 168 11.83 16.35 3.16
N ALA A 169 11.29 15.78 2.08
CA ALA A 169 11.60 16.17 0.70
C ALA A 169 10.70 17.27 0.14
N GLU A 170 9.62 17.66 0.81
CA GLU A 170 8.60 18.60 0.30
C GLU A 170 9.20 19.92 -0.22
N GLU A 171 10.16 20.49 0.52
CA GLU A 171 10.87 21.69 0.09
C GLU A 171 12.25 21.38 -0.52
N GLY A 172 12.74 20.15 -0.35
CA GLY A 172 14.00 19.65 -0.92
C GLY A 172 13.89 19.44 -2.41
N ILE A 173 12.80 18.81 -2.84
CA ILE A 173 12.57 18.42 -4.22
C ILE A 173 12.50 19.65 -5.12
N LEU A 174 11.88 20.75 -4.69
CA LEU A 174 11.82 21.98 -5.49
C LEU A 174 13.22 22.55 -5.77
N LYS A 175 14.12 22.54 -4.79
CA LYS A 175 15.52 22.98 -4.99
C LYS A 175 16.29 22.05 -5.93
N ILE A 176 16.04 20.75 -5.85
CA ILE A 176 16.63 19.77 -6.77
C ILE A 176 16.18 20.07 -8.20
N LEU A 177 14.88 20.30 -8.41
CA LEU A 177 14.33 20.64 -9.71
C LEU A 177 14.90 21.97 -10.24
N GLU A 178 15.09 22.99 -9.40
CA GLU A 178 15.71 24.26 -9.79
C GLU A 178 17.16 24.07 -10.27
N VAL A 179 17.96 23.28 -9.54
CA VAL A 179 19.35 22.97 -9.92
C VAL A 179 19.39 22.23 -11.25
N LEU A 180 18.54 21.22 -11.44
CA LEU A 180 18.52 20.43 -12.68
C LEU A 180 17.97 21.22 -13.86
N LYS A 181 16.99 22.09 -13.63
CA LYS A 181 16.44 22.97 -14.67
C LYS A 181 17.49 23.96 -15.16
N SER A 182 18.15 24.65 -14.24
CA SER A 182 19.18 25.65 -14.54
C SER A 182 20.48 25.04 -15.06
N GLY A 183 20.78 23.80 -14.68
CA GLY A 183 21.95 23.05 -15.11
C GLY A 183 21.67 22.03 -16.20
N SER A 184 20.58 22.14 -16.97
CA SER A 184 20.17 21.11 -17.96
C SER A 184 21.28 20.76 -18.96
N ASP A 185 22.02 21.77 -19.44
CA ASP A 185 23.14 21.62 -20.37
C ASP A 185 24.49 21.24 -19.72
N LYS A 186 24.54 21.11 -18.39
CA LYS A 186 25.77 20.81 -17.66
C LYS A 186 26.07 19.30 -17.62
N PRO A 187 27.35 18.89 -17.55
CA PRO A 187 27.73 17.50 -17.32
C PRO A 187 27.15 16.94 -16.02
N ARG A 188 26.95 15.63 -15.94
CA ARG A 188 26.42 14.91 -14.76
C ARG A 188 27.18 15.26 -13.50
N GLU A 189 28.50 15.25 -13.54
CA GLU A 189 29.34 15.53 -12.37
C GLU A 189 29.12 16.95 -11.81
N GLU A 190 28.95 17.95 -12.69
CA GLU A 190 28.69 19.33 -12.26
C GLU A 190 27.28 19.47 -11.66
N LYS A 191 26.28 18.80 -12.25
CA LYS A 191 24.93 18.69 -11.66
C LYS A 191 25.01 18.09 -10.25
N LEU A 192 25.72 16.98 -10.08
CA LEU A 192 25.89 16.31 -8.80
C LEU A 192 26.62 17.19 -7.77
N ARG A 193 27.66 17.92 -8.18
CA ARG A 193 28.37 18.86 -7.30
C ARG A 193 27.45 19.99 -6.82
N ALA A 194 26.60 20.51 -7.69
CA ALA A 194 25.59 21.51 -7.32
C ALA A 194 24.52 20.92 -6.38
N LEU A 195 24.05 19.70 -6.65
CA LEU A 195 23.09 19.01 -5.80
C LEU A 195 23.67 18.72 -4.39
N ALA A 196 24.95 18.40 -4.28
CA ALA A 196 25.63 18.16 -3.00
C ALA A 196 25.61 19.38 -2.05
N GLN A 197 25.35 20.59 -2.57
CA GLN A 197 25.20 21.80 -1.76
C GLN A 197 23.79 21.95 -1.15
N ILE A 198 22.83 21.13 -1.58
CA ILE A 198 21.46 21.15 -1.04
C ILE A 198 21.44 20.37 0.28
N GLN A 199 20.97 21.00 1.35
CA GLN A 199 20.76 20.31 2.63
C GLN A 199 19.89 19.06 2.46
N GLY A 200 20.40 17.93 2.97
CA GLY A 200 19.77 16.61 2.89
C GLY A 200 20.23 15.79 1.69
N VAL A 201 20.99 16.35 0.75
CA VAL A 201 21.54 15.59 -0.37
C VAL A 201 22.90 15.01 0.00
N TYR A 202 23.06 13.71 -0.23
CA TYR A 202 24.33 12.99 -0.12
C TYR A 202 24.69 12.40 -1.49
N VAL A 203 25.89 12.69 -2.01
CA VAL A 203 26.36 12.21 -3.32
C VAL A 203 27.51 11.24 -3.10
N PRO A 204 27.32 9.91 -3.24
CA PRO A 204 28.33 8.93 -2.84
C PRO A 204 29.65 9.01 -3.61
N SER A 205 29.61 9.39 -4.88
CA SER A 205 30.81 9.46 -5.74
C SER A 205 31.87 10.43 -5.20
N PHE A 206 31.48 11.40 -4.37
CA PHE A 206 32.39 12.35 -3.76
C PHE A 206 32.99 11.90 -2.43
N TYR A 207 32.81 10.63 -2.03
CA TYR A 207 33.31 10.11 -0.76
C TYR A 207 34.10 8.82 -0.96
N ARG A 208 35.21 8.71 -0.21
CA ARG A 208 36.11 7.56 -0.19
C ARG A 208 36.04 6.86 1.15
N ASP A 209 35.71 5.57 1.12
CA ASP A 209 35.72 4.67 2.27
C ASP A 209 37.11 4.07 2.51
N GLN A 210 37.42 3.82 3.78
CA GLN A 210 38.68 3.21 4.22
C GLN A 210 38.39 2.10 5.23
N TYR A 211 39.17 1.03 5.16
CA TYR A 211 39.08 -0.13 6.04
C TYR A 211 40.41 -0.41 6.74
N ALA A 212 40.35 -0.98 7.94
CA ALA A 212 41.51 -1.55 8.61
C ALA A 212 41.91 -2.90 8.00
N GLU A 213 43.09 -3.41 8.33
CA GLU A 213 43.60 -4.71 7.83
C GLU A 213 42.69 -5.89 8.21
N ASP A 214 42.04 -5.82 9.37
CA ASP A 214 41.04 -6.80 9.80
C ASP A 214 39.69 -6.64 9.06
N GLY A 215 39.62 -5.73 8.08
CA GLY A 215 38.46 -5.38 7.28
C GLY A 215 37.44 -4.49 7.99
N LYS A 216 37.73 -3.90 9.17
CA LYS A 216 36.76 -3.06 9.88
C LYS A 216 36.65 -1.72 9.17
N PHE A 217 35.44 -1.21 9.00
CA PHE A 217 35.23 0.15 8.51
C PHE A 217 35.96 1.15 9.41
N ARG A 218 36.70 2.09 8.81
CA ARG A 218 37.56 3.05 9.51
C ARG A 218 37.11 4.49 9.30
N SER A 219 36.75 4.87 8.08
CA SER A 219 36.30 6.24 7.81
C SER A 219 35.67 6.36 6.44
N LEU A 220 34.85 7.39 6.29
CA LEU A 220 34.36 7.88 5.00
C LEU A 220 34.71 9.37 4.92
N THR A 221 35.50 9.75 3.92
CA THR A 221 36.02 11.12 3.78
C THR A 221 35.64 11.71 2.43
N PRO A 222 35.24 13.00 2.37
CA PRO A 222 35.09 13.71 1.12
C PRO A 222 36.35 13.64 0.26
N THR A 223 36.16 13.62 -1.05
CA THR A 223 37.24 13.63 -2.06
C THR A 223 37.68 15.05 -2.44
N GLU A 224 36.86 16.05 -2.13
CA GLU A 224 37.06 17.46 -2.43
C GLU A 224 36.69 18.33 -1.21
N GLU A 225 37.32 19.49 -1.05
CA GLU A 225 37.09 20.39 0.10
C GLU A 225 35.70 21.05 0.09
N SER A 226 35.13 21.28 -1.11
CA SER A 226 33.79 21.86 -1.27
C SER A 226 32.64 20.92 -0.90
N ILE A 227 32.93 19.65 -0.62
CA ILE A 227 31.94 18.62 -0.30
C ILE A 227 31.83 18.48 1.22
N PRO A 228 30.61 18.51 1.78
CA PRO A 228 30.43 18.52 3.23
C PRO A 228 30.90 17.22 3.90
N HIS A 229 31.65 17.32 5.00
CA HIS A 229 32.02 16.14 5.79
C HIS A 229 30.83 15.47 6.50
N LYS A 230 29.80 16.26 6.82
CA LYS A 230 28.59 15.85 7.52
C LYS A 230 27.36 16.32 6.75
N ILE A 231 26.45 15.40 6.47
CA ILE A 231 25.24 15.68 5.70
C ILE A 231 24.09 15.82 6.68
N LYS A 232 23.62 17.06 6.84
CA LYS A 232 22.48 17.36 7.69
C LYS A 232 21.18 17.04 6.98
N ALA A 233 20.43 16.08 7.51
CA ALA A 233 19.12 15.73 6.98
C ALA A 233 18.14 16.91 7.06
N ARG A 234 17.23 17.01 6.09
CA ARG A 234 16.25 18.09 6.02
C ARG A 234 15.03 17.82 6.88
N VAL A 235 14.47 18.89 7.45
CA VAL A 235 13.25 18.85 8.26
C VAL A 235 12.35 20.01 7.86
N VAL A 236 11.12 19.73 7.45
CA VAL A 236 10.11 20.78 7.30
C VAL A 236 9.60 21.20 8.68
N ARG A 237 9.60 22.49 8.98
CA ARG A 237 9.18 22.99 10.31
C ARG A 237 7.69 22.81 10.54
N GLU A 238 6.90 22.98 9.48
CA GLU A 238 5.44 22.93 9.50
C GLU A 238 4.92 21.99 8.40
N LEU A 239 3.92 21.18 8.75
CA LEU A 239 3.23 20.29 7.81
C LEU A 239 2.07 21.04 7.16
N LYS A 240 2.37 21.87 6.16
CA LYS A 240 1.40 22.75 5.49
C LYS A 240 0.31 21.94 4.80
N ASN A 241 -0.92 22.45 4.83
CA ASN A 241 -2.03 21.81 4.13
C ASN A 241 -1.80 21.71 2.60
N SER A 242 -1.05 22.65 2.03
CA SER A 242 -0.68 22.68 0.60
C SER A 242 0.26 21.57 0.15
N TYR A 243 0.85 20.78 1.08
CA TYR A 243 1.66 19.62 0.72
C TYR A 243 0.80 18.40 0.36
N TYR A 244 -0.49 18.41 0.71
CA TYR A 244 -1.36 17.26 0.51
C TYR A 244 -2.36 17.52 -0.62
N PRO A 245 -2.58 16.54 -1.51
CA PRO A 245 -3.51 16.72 -2.62
C PRO A 245 -4.95 16.79 -2.10
N ALA A 246 -5.71 17.78 -2.61
CA ALA A 246 -7.15 17.86 -2.37
C ALA A 246 -7.93 16.76 -3.11
N THR A 247 -7.42 16.34 -4.27
CA THR A 247 -7.93 15.18 -5.02
C THR A 247 -6.94 14.04 -4.82
N PRO A 248 -7.21 13.07 -3.93
CA PRO A 248 -6.30 11.94 -3.74
C PRO A 248 -6.28 11.08 -5.01
N MET A 249 -5.16 10.39 -5.23
CA MET A 249 -5.06 9.40 -6.29
C MET A 249 -5.99 8.22 -5.96
N LEU A 250 -6.87 7.84 -6.89
CA LEU A 250 -7.79 6.72 -6.71
C LEU A 250 -7.27 5.50 -7.44
N PRO A 251 -6.73 4.49 -6.72
CA PRO A 251 -6.12 3.35 -7.37
C PRO A 251 -7.11 2.62 -8.28
N ALA A 252 -6.63 2.22 -9.46
CA ALA A 252 -7.36 1.41 -10.42
C ALA A 252 -7.71 0.01 -9.88
N VAL A 253 -6.78 -0.59 -9.12
CA VAL A 253 -6.97 -1.87 -8.43
C VAL A 253 -6.99 -1.72 -6.92
N GLU A 254 -7.61 -2.66 -6.22
CA GLU A 254 -7.60 -2.72 -4.75
C GLU A 254 -6.17 -2.70 -4.18
N THR A 255 -5.90 -1.76 -3.28
CA THR A 255 -4.61 -1.62 -2.58
C THR A 255 -4.66 -2.21 -1.17
N VAL A 256 -3.49 -2.43 -0.58
CA VAL A 256 -3.36 -2.96 0.80
C VAL A 256 -4.05 -2.04 1.82
N HIS A 257 -4.03 -0.73 1.59
CA HIS A 257 -4.75 0.27 2.40
C HIS A 257 -5.73 1.06 1.55
N ASP A 258 -6.85 0.42 1.22
CA ASP A 258 -7.88 0.99 0.35
C ASP A 258 -8.83 1.97 1.06
N ARG A 259 -8.32 3.12 1.47
CA ARG A 259 -9.03 4.15 2.26
C ARG A 259 -8.36 5.52 2.16
N LEU A 260 -9.07 6.57 2.54
CA LEU A 260 -8.50 7.91 2.57
C LEU A 260 -7.51 8.03 3.74
N ALA A 261 -6.22 8.09 3.41
CA ALA A 261 -5.17 8.23 4.41
C ALA A 261 -4.79 9.71 4.60
N VAL A 262 -4.85 10.20 5.85
CA VAL A 262 -4.59 11.61 6.20
C VAL A 262 -3.55 11.69 7.32
N GLU A 263 -2.37 12.22 7.03
CA GLU A 263 -1.34 12.46 8.06
C GLU A 263 -1.83 13.51 9.06
N ILE A 264 -1.82 13.18 10.35
CA ILE A 264 -2.19 14.11 11.43
C ILE A 264 -0.97 14.63 12.18
N MET A 265 0.11 13.85 12.18
CA MET A 265 1.34 14.12 12.90
C MET A 265 2.49 13.33 12.28
N ARG A 266 3.63 14.00 12.09
CA ARG A 266 4.89 13.38 11.66
C ARG A 266 5.88 13.33 12.81
N GLY A 267 6.53 12.18 12.98
CA GLY A 267 7.43 11.93 14.10
C GLY A 267 6.69 11.48 15.36
N CYS A 268 7.48 11.16 16.38
CA CYS A 268 7.01 10.59 17.64
C CYS A 268 7.66 11.35 18.80
N GLY A 269 6.86 11.71 19.83
CA GLY A 269 7.34 12.40 21.03
C GLY A 269 8.15 11.52 21.97
N HIS A 270 8.16 10.20 21.74
CA HIS A 270 8.83 9.22 22.58
C HIS A 270 10.30 9.01 22.18
N ALA A 271 10.99 8.13 22.92
CA ALA A 271 12.43 7.86 22.73
C ALA A 271 12.78 6.38 22.92
N CYS A 272 11.95 5.48 22.36
CA CYS A 272 12.20 4.03 22.40
C CYS A 272 13.57 3.70 21.76
N ARG A 273 14.41 2.95 22.48
CA ARG A 273 15.83 2.77 22.14
C ARG A 273 16.11 1.90 20.92
N PHE A 274 15.13 1.12 20.49
CA PHE A 274 15.18 0.28 19.29
C PHE A 274 14.63 0.98 18.04
N CYS A 275 13.81 2.02 18.20
CA CYS A 275 12.94 2.52 17.13
C CYS A 275 13.61 3.65 16.35
N GLN A 276 14.09 3.36 15.15
CA GLN A 276 14.72 4.34 14.26
C GLN A 276 13.82 5.55 13.97
N ALA A 277 12.51 5.31 13.82
CA ALA A 277 11.53 6.36 13.56
C ALA A 277 11.51 7.46 14.65
N THR A 278 11.86 7.13 15.90
CA THR A 278 11.96 8.11 17.00
C THR A 278 13.16 9.04 16.88
N VAL A 279 14.07 8.78 15.93
CA VAL A 279 15.26 9.61 15.68
C VAL A 279 15.13 10.29 14.31
N ILE A 280 14.87 9.52 13.25
CA ILE A 280 14.87 10.03 11.88
C ILE A 280 13.67 10.93 11.53
N TYR A 281 12.59 10.92 12.33
CA TYR A 281 11.45 11.83 12.12
C TYR A 281 11.38 12.99 13.12
N LYS A 282 12.35 13.12 14.04
CA LYS A 282 12.37 14.23 15.01
C LYS A 282 12.64 15.59 14.34
N PRO A 283 12.06 16.69 14.87
CA PRO A 283 11.09 16.74 15.95
C PRO A 283 9.68 16.30 15.52
N ALA A 284 8.84 15.89 16.48
CA ALA A 284 7.43 15.61 16.23
C ALA A 284 6.68 16.90 15.86
N ARG A 285 5.87 16.83 14.82
CA ARG A 285 5.14 17.98 14.24
C ARG A 285 3.70 17.58 14.01
N LYS A 286 2.77 18.37 14.52
CA LYS A 286 1.33 18.15 14.35
C LYS A 286 0.77 19.05 13.24
N ARG A 287 -0.34 18.64 12.65
CA ARG A 287 -1.20 19.51 11.84
C ARG A 287 -2.34 20.07 12.68
N SER A 288 -2.91 21.20 12.25
CA SER A 288 -4.07 21.78 12.92
C SER A 288 -5.32 20.90 12.69
N VAL A 289 -6.25 20.90 13.64
CA VAL A 289 -7.52 20.18 13.50
C VAL A 289 -8.32 20.70 12.30
N ASP A 290 -8.29 22.02 12.06
CA ASP A 290 -9.01 22.65 10.94
C ASP A 290 -8.48 22.19 9.58
N ASP A 291 -7.16 22.14 9.39
CA ASP A 291 -6.54 21.64 8.16
C ASP A 291 -6.93 20.18 7.90
N ILE A 292 -6.89 19.34 8.94
CA ILE A 292 -7.23 17.92 8.83
C ILE A 292 -8.70 17.75 8.45
N VAL A 293 -9.62 18.43 9.16
CA VAL A 293 -11.07 18.34 8.88
C VAL A 293 -11.39 18.87 7.47
N SER A 294 -10.74 19.97 7.07
CA SER A 294 -10.89 20.55 5.73
C SER A 294 -10.41 19.60 4.64
N GLN A 295 -9.22 19.01 4.80
CA GLN A 295 -8.69 18.03 3.87
C GLN A 295 -9.58 16.79 3.78
N VAL A 296 -10.00 16.22 4.92
CA VAL A 296 -10.86 15.03 4.95
C VAL A 296 -12.17 15.31 4.20
N THR A 297 -12.82 16.43 4.48
CA THR A 297 -14.09 16.79 3.83
C THR A 297 -13.92 16.89 2.31
N THR A 298 -12.92 17.65 1.86
CA THR A 298 -12.65 17.89 0.43
C THR A 298 -12.24 16.60 -0.29
N SER A 299 -11.37 15.80 0.33
CA SER A 299 -10.82 14.59 -0.28
C SER A 299 -11.84 13.46 -0.35
N LEU A 300 -12.75 13.34 0.64
CA LEU A 300 -13.83 12.37 0.61
C LEU A 300 -14.80 12.63 -0.53
N GLU A 301 -15.17 13.90 -0.75
CA GLU A 301 -16.06 14.31 -1.85
C GLU A 301 -15.48 13.94 -3.22
N LYS A 302 -14.17 14.07 -3.36
CA LYS A 302 -13.44 13.79 -4.60
C LYS A 302 -13.02 12.34 -4.77
N SER A 303 -13.07 11.53 -3.72
CA SER A 303 -12.63 10.13 -3.75
C SER A 303 -13.77 9.13 -3.77
N GLY A 304 -14.82 9.40 -2.99
CA GLY A 304 -15.86 8.41 -2.71
C GLY A 304 -15.40 7.29 -1.77
N TYR A 305 -14.33 7.48 -0.99
CA TYR A 305 -13.95 6.54 0.06
C TYR A 305 -15.01 6.46 1.17
N ASP A 306 -15.13 5.28 1.77
CA ASP A 306 -16.03 4.99 2.89
C ASP A 306 -15.30 4.86 4.24
N GLU A 307 -13.98 5.06 4.24
CA GLU A 307 -13.13 5.02 5.43
C GLU A 307 -12.04 6.11 5.34
N VAL A 308 -11.80 6.77 6.47
CA VAL A 308 -10.69 7.69 6.72
C VAL A 308 -9.75 7.07 7.75
N THR A 309 -8.46 7.12 7.48
CA THR A 309 -7.40 6.69 8.40
C THR A 309 -6.55 7.88 8.78
N LEU A 310 -6.47 8.15 10.08
CA LEU A 310 -5.61 9.21 10.62
C LEU A 310 -4.19 8.67 10.82
N LEU A 311 -3.30 8.98 9.89
CA LEU A 311 -1.94 8.45 9.86
C LEU A 311 -1.00 9.22 10.80
N SER A 312 -0.27 8.48 11.62
CA SER A 312 0.90 8.94 12.39
C SER A 312 1.67 7.73 12.92
N LEU A 313 2.84 7.96 13.54
CA LEU A 313 3.56 6.91 14.26
C LEU A 313 2.84 6.47 15.56
N SER A 314 2.04 7.36 16.15
CA SER A 314 1.23 7.07 17.33
C SER A 314 0.06 8.06 17.42
N SER A 315 -1.12 7.62 16.97
CA SER A 315 -2.26 8.52 16.79
C SER A 315 -2.85 9.01 18.11
N GLY A 316 -2.71 8.21 19.17
CA GLY A 316 -3.11 8.60 20.53
C GLY A 316 -2.22 9.67 21.15
N ASP A 317 -1.02 9.91 20.62
CA ASP A 317 -0.13 10.98 21.10
C ASP A 317 -0.41 12.32 20.41
N TYR A 318 -1.36 12.39 19.47
CA TYR A 318 -1.76 13.67 18.88
C TYR A 318 -2.50 14.51 19.94
N PRO A 319 -2.02 15.74 20.26
CA PRO A 319 -2.51 16.49 21.42
C PRO A 319 -4.02 16.79 21.44
N GLU A 320 -4.66 16.88 20.27
CA GLU A 320 -6.07 17.26 20.12
C GLU A 320 -6.92 16.11 19.55
N ILE A 321 -6.54 14.85 19.85
CA ILE A 321 -7.12 13.67 19.18
C ILE A 321 -8.62 13.53 19.43
N GLU A 322 -9.08 13.79 20.65
CA GLU A 322 -10.50 13.72 20.98
C GLU A 322 -11.31 14.79 20.25
N LEU A 323 -10.79 16.03 20.19
CA LEU A 323 -11.42 17.12 19.46
C LEU A 323 -11.51 16.80 17.97
N LEU A 324 -10.41 16.32 17.38
CA LEU A 324 -10.35 15.94 15.98
C LEU A 324 -11.37 14.85 15.65
N VAL A 325 -11.38 13.74 16.41
CA VAL A 325 -12.30 12.63 16.14
C VAL A 325 -13.76 13.05 16.33
N ARG A 326 -14.10 13.81 17.38
CA ARG A 326 -15.47 14.31 17.57
C ARG A 326 -15.94 15.17 16.39
N ARG A 327 -15.09 16.10 15.92
CA ARG A 327 -15.40 16.94 14.74
C ARG A 327 -15.58 16.12 13.48
N LEU A 328 -14.73 15.11 13.25
CA LEU A 328 -14.86 14.23 12.09
C LEU A 328 -16.13 13.38 12.16
N VAL A 329 -16.43 12.76 13.30
CA VAL A 329 -17.63 11.94 13.48
C VAL A 329 -18.90 12.77 13.24
N ASP A 330 -19.00 13.97 13.83
CA ASP A 330 -20.17 14.84 13.60
C ASP A 330 -20.29 15.29 12.13
N LYS A 331 -19.18 15.61 11.47
CA LYS A 331 -19.15 16.01 10.05
C LYS A 331 -19.50 14.86 9.10
N LEU A 332 -19.23 13.61 9.50
CA LEU A 332 -19.34 12.43 8.63
C LEU A 332 -20.54 11.52 8.92
N LYS A 333 -21.32 11.81 9.97
CA LYS A 333 -22.44 10.96 10.44
C LYS A 333 -23.44 10.59 9.34
N ASP A 334 -23.76 11.53 8.45
CA ASP A 334 -24.75 11.33 7.38
C ASP A 334 -24.15 10.74 6.09
N ARG A 335 -22.82 10.51 6.04
CA ARG A 335 -22.11 10.02 4.83
C ARG A 335 -21.76 8.54 4.90
N HIS A 336 -22.06 7.87 6.01
CA HIS A 336 -21.67 6.47 6.26
C HIS A 336 -20.17 6.24 6.03
N VAL A 337 -19.33 7.13 6.57
CA VAL A 337 -17.86 7.05 6.48
C VAL A 337 -17.29 6.68 7.85
N ALA A 338 -16.45 5.65 7.90
CA ALA A 338 -15.76 5.22 9.11
C ALA A 338 -14.49 6.05 9.35
N VAL A 339 -14.18 6.35 10.61
CA VAL A 339 -12.89 6.93 11.01
C VAL A 339 -12.07 5.84 11.71
N SER A 340 -10.80 5.69 11.36
CA SER A 340 -9.91 4.69 11.93
C SER A 340 -8.61 5.33 12.46
N LEU A 341 -8.16 4.83 13.61
CA LEU A 341 -6.87 5.20 14.23
C LEU A 341 -5.92 3.99 14.19
N PRO A 342 -5.02 3.92 13.20
CA PRO A 342 -3.93 2.96 13.23
C PRO A 342 -2.93 3.35 14.32
N SER A 343 -2.18 2.36 14.81
CA SER A 343 -1.01 2.56 15.68
C SER A 343 -1.34 3.31 16.99
N LEU A 344 -2.09 2.64 17.88
CA LEU A 344 -2.41 3.17 19.20
C LEU A 344 -1.42 2.67 20.25
N ARG A 345 -0.74 3.59 20.92
CA ARG A 345 -0.05 3.29 22.17
C ARG A 345 -1.08 3.19 23.30
N ILE A 346 -0.88 2.25 24.21
CA ILE A 346 -1.80 1.98 25.34
C ILE A 346 -2.08 3.25 26.16
N SER A 347 -1.07 4.09 26.37
CA SER A 347 -1.17 5.33 27.15
C SER A 347 -1.99 6.44 26.48
N GLY A 348 -2.24 6.36 25.16
CA GLY A 348 -2.90 7.43 24.39
C GLY A 348 -4.36 7.17 24.03
N LEU A 349 -4.95 6.05 24.48
CA LEU A 349 -6.33 5.68 24.13
C LEU A 349 -7.28 5.90 25.31
N SER A 350 -8.13 6.92 25.24
CA SER A 350 -9.27 7.04 26.15
C SER A 350 -10.42 6.12 25.72
N LEU A 351 -11.18 5.62 26.68
CA LEU A 351 -12.35 4.77 26.42
C LEU A 351 -13.46 5.52 25.67
N GLU A 352 -13.59 6.82 25.94
CA GLU A 352 -14.44 7.75 25.19
C GLU A 352 -14.07 7.79 23.71
N LEU A 353 -12.77 7.94 23.40
CA LEU A 353 -12.26 7.93 22.03
C LEU A 353 -12.52 6.57 21.36
N ALA A 354 -12.30 5.47 22.07
CA ALA A 354 -12.59 4.13 21.57
C ALA A 354 -14.07 3.96 21.20
N LYS A 355 -15.01 4.52 21.99
CA LYS A 355 -16.45 4.47 21.66
C LYS A 355 -16.75 5.24 20.37
N LEU A 356 -16.28 6.48 20.24
CA LEU A 356 -16.53 7.35 19.08
C LEU A 356 -16.09 6.72 17.76
N ILE A 357 -14.94 6.05 17.75
CA ILE A 357 -14.38 5.39 16.56
C ILE A 357 -15.21 4.17 16.15
N THR A 358 -15.89 3.55 17.11
CA THR A 358 -16.45 2.21 16.99
C THR A 358 -17.94 2.19 16.64
N GLU A 359 -18.62 3.34 16.76
CA GLU A 359 -20.01 3.52 16.35
C GLU A 359 -20.26 3.10 14.88
N ASN A 360 -19.23 3.18 14.02
CA ASN A 360 -19.33 2.84 12.59
C ASN A 360 -18.58 1.55 12.17
N LYS A 361 -17.69 0.97 13.02
CA LYS A 361 -16.96 -0.28 12.72
C LYS A 361 -16.26 -0.86 13.96
N ARG A 362 -16.73 -1.99 14.49
CA ARG A 362 -15.96 -2.78 15.50
C ARG A 362 -14.83 -3.54 14.82
N THR A 363 -13.64 -2.95 14.70
CA THR A 363 -12.40 -3.66 14.37
C THR A 363 -11.72 -4.21 15.62
N GLY A 364 -10.86 -5.21 15.48
CA GLY A 364 -10.03 -5.67 16.60
C GLY A 364 -9.11 -4.55 17.11
N LEU A 365 -8.90 -4.48 18.43
CA LEU A 365 -7.99 -3.52 19.04
C LEU A 365 -6.55 -4.01 18.92
N THR A 366 -5.64 -3.09 18.62
CA THR A 366 -4.22 -3.39 18.44
C THR A 366 -3.40 -2.65 19.48
N PHE A 367 -2.56 -3.38 20.21
CA PHE A 367 -1.62 -2.81 21.17
C PHE A 367 -0.22 -3.41 20.96
N ALA A 368 0.82 -2.63 21.26
CA ALA A 368 2.21 -3.07 21.15
C ALA A 368 2.93 -2.93 22.50
N PRO A 369 2.79 -3.93 23.41
CA PRO A 369 3.57 -3.99 24.64
C PRO A 369 5.07 -4.16 24.38
N GLU A 370 5.44 -4.77 23.25
CA GLU A 370 6.80 -5.15 22.81
C GLU A 370 7.53 -6.19 23.68
N ALA A 371 7.41 -6.12 25.01
CA ALA A 371 8.06 -7.05 25.92
C ALA A 371 7.10 -7.56 27.01
N GLY A 372 7.37 -8.77 27.51
CA GLY A 372 6.55 -9.46 28.49
C GLY A 372 6.62 -8.85 29.89
N THR A 373 7.80 -8.45 30.35
CA THR A 373 8.03 -7.90 31.69
C THR A 373 8.14 -6.38 31.69
N GLU A 374 7.78 -5.75 32.80
CA GLU A 374 7.96 -4.30 32.96
C GLU A 374 9.44 -3.90 32.92
N ARG A 375 10.32 -4.71 33.51
CA ARG A 375 11.78 -4.52 33.47
C ARG A 375 12.29 -4.32 32.04
N LEU A 376 11.96 -5.23 31.12
CA LEU A 376 12.44 -5.14 29.74
C LEU A 376 11.79 -3.97 28.99
N ARG A 377 10.53 -3.64 29.29
CA ARG A 377 9.87 -2.43 28.77
C ARG A 377 10.58 -1.14 29.21
N GLN A 378 11.09 -1.07 30.44
CA GLN A 378 11.92 0.05 30.92
C GLN A 378 13.27 0.11 30.21
N VAL A 379 13.92 -1.05 29.99
CA VAL A 379 15.16 -1.16 29.21
C VAL A 379 14.98 -0.66 27.77
N MET A 380 13.83 -0.93 27.14
CA MET A 380 13.48 -0.40 25.82
C MET A 380 13.18 1.12 25.80
N ASN A 381 13.02 1.75 26.96
CA ASN A 381 12.44 3.08 27.13
C ASN A 381 11.02 3.17 26.55
N LYS A 382 10.21 2.14 26.80
CA LYS A 382 8.80 2.06 26.43
C LYS A 382 8.00 1.63 27.66
N PRO A 383 7.94 2.47 28.73
CA PRO A 383 7.17 2.13 29.91
C PRO A 383 5.71 1.94 29.49
N VAL A 384 5.21 0.74 29.77
CA VAL A 384 3.81 0.37 29.68
C VAL A 384 3.54 -0.38 30.97
N ASP A 385 2.74 0.23 31.82
CA ASP A 385 2.25 -0.38 33.04
C ASP A 385 1.30 -1.54 32.68
N GLU A 386 1.51 -2.68 33.32
CA GLU A 386 0.74 -3.89 33.03
C GLU A 386 -0.71 -3.75 33.51
N ASP A 387 -0.91 -3.12 34.67
CA ASP A 387 -2.25 -2.94 35.23
C ASP A 387 -3.09 -2.01 34.35
N THR A 388 -2.50 -0.94 33.81
CA THR A 388 -3.12 -0.08 32.79
C THR A 388 -3.54 -0.88 31.54
N LEU A 389 -2.67 -1.76 31.03
CA LEU A 389 -3.02 -2.62 29.88
C LEU A 389 -4.19 -3.55 30.21
N VAL A 390 -4.16 -4.16 31.39
CA VAL A 390 -5.23 -5.03 31.90
C VAL A 390 -6.54 -4.26 32.04
N GLU A 391 -6.53 -3.05 32.59
CA GLU A 391 -7.70 -2.19 32.77
C GLU A 391 -8.34 -1.81 31.43
N VAL A 392 -7.54 -1.29 30.49
CA VAL A 392 -8.01 -0.89 29.15
C VAL A 392 -8.64 -2.06 28.42
N LEU A 393 -8.02 -3.24 28.46
CA LEU A 393 -8.54 -4.45 27.83
C LEU A 393 -9.79 -4.99 28.54
N THR A 394 -9.83 -4.94 29.88
CA THR A 394 -11.00 -5.35 30.65
C THR A 394 -12.22 -4.53 30.26
N GLU A 395 -12.06 -3.22 30.13
CA GLU A 395 -13.15 -2.34 29.70
C GLU A 395 -13.52 -2.57 28.22
N ALA A 396 -12.54 -2.78 27.34
CA ALA A 396 -12.84 -3.15 25.96
C ALA A 396 -13.69 -4.43 25.88
N PHE A 397 -13.42 -5.45 26.69
CA PHE A 397 -14.24 -6.66 26.73
C PHE A 397 -15.66 -6.39 27.26
N LYS A 398 -15.83 -5.54 28.29
CA LYS A 398 -17.17 -5.13 28.78
C LYS A 398 -18.01 -4.48 27.70
N GLN A 399 -17.39 -3.67 26.84
CA GLN A 399 -18.03 -2.98 25.72
C GLN A 399 -18.26 -3.89 24.50
N GLY A 400 -17.79 -5.14 24.56
CA GLY A 400 -18.06 -6.17 23.57
C GLY A 400 -17.03 -6.26 22.43
N TRP A 401 -15.80 -5.75 22.62
CA TRP A 401 -14.69 -6.12 21.73
C TRP A 401 -14.33 -7.60 21.93
N GLN A 402 -14.09 -8.30 20.83
CA GLN A 402 -13.85 -9.74 20.84
C GLN A 402 -12.48 -10.12 20.28
N THR A 403 -11.87 -9.24 19.48
CA THR A 403 -10.57 -9.48 18.84
C THR A 403 -9.53 -8.52 19.36
N ILE A 404 -8.45 -9.05 19.95
CA ILE A 404 -7.29 -8.29 20.41
C ILE A 404 -6.07 -8.71 19.58
N LYS A 405 -5.27 -7.74 19.15
CA LYS A 405 -3.99 -7.94 18.48
C LYS A 405 -2.87 -7.39 19.36
N LEU A 406 -1.85 -8.20 19.63
CA LEU A 406 -0.69 -7.81 20.42
C LEU A 406 0.60 -8.02 19.62
N TYR A 407 1.54 -7.09 19.75
CA TYR A 407 2.87 -7.16 19.14
C TYR A 407 3.93 -7.27 20.23
N PHE A 408 4.78 -8.28 20.11
CA PHE A 408 5.94 -8.49 20.96
C PHE A 408 7.19 -8.68 20.10
N MET A 409 8.34 -8.41 20.72
CA MET A 409 9.65 -8.63 20.14
C MET A 409 10.39 -9.71 20.92
N VAL A 410 11.33 -10.39 20.25
CA VAL A 410 12.26 -11.35 20.87
C VAL A 410 13.69 -11.07 20.44
N GLY A 411 14.67 -11.48 21.24
CA GLY A 411 16.08 -11.23 20.97
C GLY A 411 16.52 -9.81 21.34
N LEU A 412 15.80 -9.18 22.26
CA LEU A 412 16.10 -7.83 22.74
C LEU A 412 17.38 -7.81 23.60
N PRO A 413 18.13 -6.69 23.63
CA PRO A 413 19.25 -6.52 24.55
C PRO A 413 18.83 -6.73 26.01
N THR A 414 19.63 -7.50 26.77
CA THR A 414 19.38 -7.89 28.17
C THR A 414 18.16 -8.80 28.41
N GLU A 415 17.52 -9.33 27.36
CA GLU A 415 16.40 -10.26 27.48
C GLU A 415 16.82 -11.57 28.17
N THR A 416 16.02 -12.00 29.14
CA THR A 416 16.17 -13.24 29.90
C THR A 416 15.03 -14.21 29.60
N GLU A 417 15.16 -15.46 30.04
CA GLU A 417 14.07 -16.44 29.93
C GLU A 417 12.83 -16.02 30.73
N GLU A 418 13.00 -15.26 31.83
CA GLU A 418 11.89 -14.69 32.60
C GLU A 418 11.08 -13.70 31.76
N ASP A 419 11.71 -12.91 30.90
CA ASP A 419 10.99 -11.98 30.03
C ASP A 419 10.17 -12.71 28.96
N LEU A 420 10.70 -13.81 28.41
CA LEU A 420 10.00 -14.67 27.47
C LEU A 420 8.80 -15.34 28.15
N ARG A 421 8.96 -15.85 29.38
CA ARG A 421 7.84 -16.36 30.19
C ARG A 421 6.81 -15.27 30.47
N GLY A 422 7.26 -14.05 30.75
CA GLY A 422 6.40 -12.88 30.95
C GLY A 422 5.45 -12.62 29.78
N ILE A 423 5.87 -12.87 28.54
CA ILE A 423 4.98 -12.78 27.36
C ILE A 423 3.83 -13.80 27.49
N ALA A 424 4.17 -15.06 27.78
CA ALA A 424 3.18 -16.13 27.93
C ALA A 424 2.24 -15.91 29.12
N ASP A 425 2.77 -15.42 30.24
CA ASP A 425 2.02 -15.12 31.45
C ASP A 425 1.04 -13.98 31.24
N LEU A 426 1.48 -12.88 30.60
CA LEU A 426 0.63 -11.76 30.24
C LEU A 426 -0.52 -12.20 29.33
N ILE A 427 -0.23 -12.95 28.27
CA ILE A 427 -1.27 -13.48 27.36
C ILE A 427 -2.25 -14.38 28.12
N THR A 428 -1.75 -15.23 29.03
CA THR A 428 -2.58 -16.12 29.84
C THR A 428 -3.48 -15.34 30.80
N ARG A 429 -2.96 -14.28 31.44
CA ARG A 429 -3.71 -13.37 32.30
C ARG A 429 -4.82 -12.66 31.52
N LEU A 430 -4.49 -12.07 30.37
CA LEU A 430 -5.47 -11.40 29.49
C LEU A 430 -6.54 -12.36 28.97
N ASN A 431 -6.15 -13.59 28.62
CA ASN A 431 -7.09 -14.62 28.20
C ASN A 431 -8.07 -14.97 29.34
N ARG A 432 -7.59 -15.18 30.57
CA ARG A 432 -8.44 -15.44 31.75
C ARG A 432 -9.39 -14.28 32.05
N ILE A 433 -8.95 -13.03 31.88
CA ILE A 433 -9.83 -11.86 32.04
C ILE A 433 -10.94 -11.89 31.00
N SER A 434 -10.59 -12.17 29.74
CA SER A 434 -11.56 -12.25 28.65
C SER A 434 -12.62 -13.33 28.90
N GLU A 435 -12.29 -14.38 29.67
CA GLU A 435 -13.20 -15.49 30.00
C GLU A 435 -14.50 -15.08 30.72
N LYS A 436 -14.48 -13.92 31.38
CA LYS A 436 -15.62 -13.37 32.10
C LYS A 436 -16.69 -12.73 31.20
N TYR A 437 -16.40 -12.51 29.91
CA TYR A 437 -17.25 -11.72 29.01
C TYR A 437 -17.79 -12.53 27.82
N ARG A 438 -19.07 -12.35 27.44
CA ARG A 438 -19.70 -13.14 26.36
C ARG A 438 -19.08 -12.83 24.98
N GLY A 439 -18.96 -13.85 24.11
CA GLY A 439 -18.52 -13.69 22.71
C GLY A 439 -17.39 -14.62 22.28
N ARG A 440 -17.13 -14.73 20.97
CA ARG A 440 -16.03 -15.52 20.40
C ARG A 440 -14.75 -14.71 20.46
N ARG A 441 -13.91 -14.98 21.46
CA ARG A 441 -12.68 -14.23 21.72
C ARG A 441 -11.57 -14.72 20.79
N SER A 442 -10.75 -13.80 20.30
CA SER A 442 -9.60 -14.11 19.45
C SER A 442 -8.42 -13.19 19.80
N PHE A 443 -7.29 -13.80 20.16
CA PHE A 443 -6.03 -13.10 20.36
C PHE A 443 -5.12 -13.39 19.19
N ASN A 444 -4.66 -12.36 18.48
CA ASN A 444 -3.70 -12.48 17.41
C ASN A 444 -2.38 -11.85 17.87
N ILE A 445 -1.39 -12.69 18.11
CA ILE A 445 -0.10 -12.28 18.67
C ILE A 445 0.92 -12.32 17.55
N THR A 446 1.62 -11.21 17.31
CA THR A 446 2.72 -11.15 16.36
C THR A 446 4.03 -11.03 17.13
N ILE A 447 4.98 -11.92 16.83
CA ILE A 447 6.32 -11.96 17.41
C ILE A 447 7.33 -11.55 16.34
N SER A 448 8.05 -10.46 16.56
CA SER A 448 9.05 -9.93 15.62
C SER A 448 10.46 -10.05 16.21
N PRO A 449 11.42 -10.71 15.55
CA PRO A 449 12.80 -10.70 15.99
C PRO A 449 13.38 -9.28 15.97
N PHE A 450 14.22 -8.96 16.94
CA PHE A 450 14.88 -7.65 17.00
C PHE A 450 16.02 -7.55 15.98
N SER A 451 16.05 -6.46 15.22
CA SER A 451 17.18 -6.06 14.38
C SER A 451 17.66 -4.65 14.77
N PRO A 452 18.96 -4.46 15.10
CA PRO A 452 19.52 -3.14 15.36
C PRO A 452 19.49 -2.26 14.10
N LYS A 453 19.03 -1.01 14.25
CA LYS A 453 18.95 -0.04 13.14
C LYS A 453 19.90 1.13 13.34
N ALA A 454 20.44 1.66 12.25
CA ALA A 454 21.25 2.87 12.24
C ALA A 454 20.53 4.05 12.92
N HIS A 455 21.30 4.91 13.59
CA HIS A 455 20.82 6.08 14.34
C HIS A 455 19.95 5.76 15.57
N THR A 456 19.94 4.51 16.05
CA THR A 456 19.26 4.16 17.30
C THR A 456 20.26 4.02 18.45
N PRO A 457 19.83 4.21 19.71
CA PRO A 457 20.68 3.89 20.87
C PRO A 457 21.21 2.44 20.84
N TRP A 458 20.47 1.50 20.24
CA TRP A 458 20.89 0.10 20.12
C TRP A 458 21.63 -0.26 18.83
N GLN A 459 22.05 0.71 18.03
CA GLN A 459 22.82 0.44 16.80
C GLN A 459 24.15 -0.32 17.03
N TRP A 460 24.67 -0.28 18.26
CA TRP A 460 25.87 -0.98 18.70
C TRP A 460 25.60 -2.38 19.27
N GLU A 461 24.36 -2.71 19.61
CA GLU A 461 24.01 -4.00 20.18
C GLU A 461 24.12 -5.12 19.12
N LYS A 462 24.31 -6.36 19.59
CA LYS A 462 24.28 -7.54 18.73
C LYS A 462 22.87 -7.83 18.24
N GLN A 463 22.75 -8.38 17.05
CA GLN A 463 21.57 -9.14 16.63
C GLN A 463 21.81 -10.61 16.97
N ILE A 464 20.84 -11.27 17.63
CA ILE A 464 20.98 -12.70 17.95
C ILE A 464 20.91 -13.57 16.69
N GLY A 465 21.48 -14.78 16.76
CA GLY A 465 21.52 -15.72 15.64
C GLY A 465 20.14 -16.27 15.27
N ILE A 466 20.05 -16.86 14.08
CA ILE A 466 18.82 -17.45 13.53
C ILE A 466 18.31 -18.59 14.43
N GLU A 467 19.20 -19.50 14.83
CA GLU A 467 18.91 -20.66 15.67
C GLU A 467 18.43 -20.23 17.06
N GLU A 468 19.13 -19.27 17.69
CA GLU A 468 18.73 -18.71 18.98
C GLU A 468 17.33 -18.08 18.88
N THR A 469 17.04 -17.37 17.79
CA THR A 469 15.72 -16.78 17.55
C THR A 469 14.62 -17.84 17.43
N TYR A 470 14.86 -18.91 16.67
CA TYR A 470 13.91 -20.02 16.56
C TYR A 470 13.68 -20.72 17.90
N GLN A 471 14.72 -20.91 18.71
CA GLN A 471 14.58 -21.50 20.06
C GLN A 471 13.64 -20.67 20.94
N LYS A 472 13.76 -19.34 20.92
CA LYS A 472 12.87 -18.43 21.67
C LYS A 472 11.42 -18.47 21.14
N ILE A 473 11.24 -18.49 19.82
CA ILE A 473 9.91 -18.61 19.19
C ILE A 473 9.26 -19.95 19.56
N ASP A 474 10.01 -21.05 19.50
CA ASP A 474 9.50 -22.39 19.81
C ASP A 474 9.18 -22.54 21.30
N PHE A 475 9.94 -21.90 22.18
CA PHE A 475 9.59 -21.76 23.59
C PHE A 475 8.20 -21.13 23.76
N LEU A 476 7.91 -20.01 23.08
CA LEU A 476 6.60 -19.35 23.13
C LEU A 476 5.48 -20.23 22.57
N LYS A 477 5.71 -20.91 21.43
CA LYS A 477 4.74 -21.85 20.83
C LYS A 477 4.41 -23.01 21.77
N ARG A 478 5.40 -23.55 22.47
CA ARG A 478 5.22 -24.66 23.42
C ARG A 478 4.48 -24.21 24.67
N THR A 479 4.75 -22.99 25.15
CA THR A 479 4.17 -22.45 26.39
C THR A 479 2.74 -21.94 26.19
N ILE A 480 2.46 -21.27 25.07
CA ILE A 480 1.16 -20.66 24.78
C ILE A 480 0.28 -21.62 23.98
N ARG A 481 -0.35 -22.59 24.67
CA ARG A 481 -1.26 -23.57 24.06
C ARG A 481 -2.72 -23.27 24.38
N LYS A 482 -3.34 -22.37 23.62
CA LYS A 482 -4.76 -21.99 23.76
C LYS A 482 -5.44 -21.92 22.40
N ARG A 483 -6.66 -22.48 22.27
CA ARG A 483 -7.40 -22.58 21.00
C ARG A 483 -7.76 -21.23 20.38
N ASN A 484 -7.88 -20.19 21.20
CA ASN A 484 -8.28 -18.85 20.80
C ASN A 484 -7.11 -17.85 20.72
N VAL A 485 -5.87 -18.35 20.82
CA VAL A 485 -4.65 -17.56 20.67
C VAL A 485 -3.95 -18.02 19.38
N HIS A 486 -3.72 -17.09 18.47
CA HIS A 486 -3.06 -17.32 17.19
C HIS A 486 -1.71 -16.61 17.21
N LEU A 487 -0.62 -17.39 17.25
CA LEU A 487 0.73 -16.86 17.16
C LEU A 487 1.14 -16.74 15.69
N LYS A 488 1.64 -15.58 15.30
CA LYS A 488 2.34 -15.31 14.05
C LYS A 488 3.75 -14.84 14.39
N PHE A 489 4.73 -15.25 13.59
CA PHE A 489 6.11 -14.83 13.76
C PHE A 489 6.69 -14.42 12.41
N HIS A 490 7.57 -13.43 12.44
CA HIS A 490 8.41 -13.11 11.28
C HIS A 490 9.50 -14.17 11.14
N ASP A 491 9.89 -14.48 9.90
CA ASP A 491 10.94 -15.45 9.64
C ASP A 491 12.29 -14.89 10.14
N PRO A 492 12.99 -15.55 11.07
CA PRO A 492 14.32 -15.12 11.51
C PRO A 492 15.33 -14.94 10.37
N ARG A 493 15.18 -15.68 9.26
CA ARG A 493 16.05 -15.57 8.08
C ARG A 493 15.87 -14.23 7.35
N THR A 494 14.63 -13.73 7.23
CA THR A 494 14.40 -12.39 6.67
C THR A 494 14.96 -11.30 7.59
N THR A 495 14.83 -11.47 8.91
CA THR A 495 15.39 -10.49 9.86
C THR A 495 16.92 -10.51 9.91
N TRP A 496 17.55 -11.66 9.67
CA TRP A 496 18.99 -11.74 9.43
C TRP A 496 19.40 -10.84 8.25
N LEU A 497 18.67 -10.90 7.14
CA LEU A 497 18.95 -10.07 5.96
C LEU A 497 18.73 -8.58 6.26
N GLU A 498 17.63 -8.22 6.93
CA GLU A 498 17.38 -6.84 7.38
C GLU A 498 18.51 -6.27 8.24
N GLY A 499 19.12 -7.11 9.08
CA GLY A 499 20.26 -6.75 9.92
C GLY A 499 21.54 -6.54 9.12
N LEU A 500 21.84 -7.47 8.20
CA LEU A 500 23.00 -7.41 7.32
C LEU A 500 22.96 -6.15 6.45
N LEU A 501 21.84 -5.94 5.76
CA LEU A 501 21.64 -4.80 4.86
C LEU A 501 21.54 -3.49 5.65
N GLY A 502 20.72 -3.45 6.71
CA GLY A 502 20.46 -2.23 7.48
C GLY A 502 21.68 -1.71 8.24
N ARG A 503 22.66 -2.57 8.55
CA ARG A 503 23.91 -2.20 9.23
C ARG A 503 25.14 -2.26 8.31
N GLY A 504 24.94 -2.51 7.01
CA GLY A 504 25.99 -2.69 6.02
C GLY A 504 26.85 -1.46 5.77
N ASP A 505 28.06 -1.70 5.28
CA ASP A 505 28.95 -0.70 4.66
C ASP A 505 28.94 -0.87 3.12
N ARG A 506 29.80 -0.14 2.41
CA ARG A 506 29.81 -0.09 0.94
C ARG A 506 30.01 -1.45 0.28
N ARG A 507 30.72 -2.39 0.93
CA ARG A 507 30.98 -3.74 0.42
C ARG A 507 29.73 -4.62 0.39
N ILE A 508 28.71 -4.30 1.21
CA ILE A 508 27.41 -4.99 1.12
C ILE A 508 26.75 -4.72 -0.24
N GLY A 509 27.08 -3.62 -0.90
CA GLY A 509 26.67 -3.38 -2.27
C GLY A 509 27.06 -4.53 -3.21
N ASP A 510 28.23 -5.14 -3.04
CA ASP A 510 28.68 -6.24 -3.90
C ASP A 510 27.87 -7.51 -3.66
N VAL A 511 27.52 -7.78 -2.39
CA VAL A 511 26.62 -8.87 -2.01
C VAL A 511 25.22 -8.67 -2.60
N ILE A 512 24.67 -7.46 -2.53
CA ILE A 512 23.35 -7.14 -3.13
C ILE A 512 23.38 -7.37 -4.64
N LEU A 513 24.42 -6.87 -5.33
CA LEU A 513 24.57 -7.05 -6.77
C LEU A 513 24.73 -8.53 -7.13
N ARG A 514 25.49 -9.28 -6.34
CA ARG A 514 25.68 -10.72 -6.50
C ARG A 514 24.37 -11.48 -6.35
N ALA A 515 23.67 -11.28 -5.23
CA ALA A 515 22.39 -11.93 -4.97
C ALA A 515 21.37 -11.62 -6.08
N TYR A 516 21.29 -10.36 -6.52
CA TYR A 516 20.43 -9.97 -7.64
C TYR A 516 20.78 -10.72 -8.94
N ARG A 517 22.07 -10.81 -9.29
CA ARG A 517 22.54 -11.57 -10.47
C ARG A 517 22.29 -13.08 -10.39
N MET A 518 22.19 -13.61 -9.18
CA MET A 518 21.84 -15.00 -8.92
C MET A 518 20.31 -15.26 -8.95
N GLY A 519 19.51 -14.20 -9.09
CA GLY A 519 18.05 -14.29 -9.20
C GLY A 519 17.28 -13.81 -7.97
N ALA A 520 17.95 -13.29 -6.92
CA ALA A 520 17.24 -12.71 -5.77
C ALA A 520 16.40 -11.49 -6.22
N HIS A 521 15.11 -11.57 -5.95
CA HIS A 521 14.13 -10.57 -6.34
C HIS A 521 12.94 -10.66 -5.39
N MET A 522 12.31 -9.52 -5.06
CA MET A 522 11.10 -9.47 -4.24
C MET A 522 11.29 -10.12 -2.85
N ASP A 523 12.45 -9.91 -2.22
CA ASP A 523 12.83 -10.56 -0.94
C ASP A 523 11.89 -10.24 0.25
N GLY A 524 11.04 -9.21 0.13
CA GLY A 524 9.98 -8.91 1.08
C GLY A 524 8.77 -9.88 1.02
N TRP A 525 8.67 -10.68 -0.04
CA TRP A 525 7.58 -11.63 -0.27
C TRP A 525 8.06 -13.04 0.04
N SER A 526 7.35 -13.71 0.96
CA SER A 526 7.76 -15.01 1.50
C SER A 526 7.92 -16.12 0.47
N GLU A 527 7.17 -16.02 -0.62
CA GLU A 527 7.18 -16.93 -1.76
C GLU A 527 8.40 -16.73 -2.68
N ASN A 528 9.05 -15.57 -2.61
CA ASN A 528 10.19 -15.18 -3.43
C ASN A 528 11.52 -15.20 -2.66
N PHE A 529 11.48 -15.01 -1.34
CA PHE A 529 12.69 -14.96 -0.52
C PHE A 529 13.48 -16.27 -0.53
N ASP A 530 14.70 -16.23 -1.08
CA ASP A 530 15.65 -17.35 -1.10
C ASP A 530 16.87 -17.04 -0.24
N PHE A 531 16.90 -17.66 0.95
CA PHE A 531 17.97 -17.50 1.91
C PHE A 531 19.32 -18.05 1.42
N GLU A 532 19.31 -19.16 0.67
CA GLU A 532 20.55 -19.80 0.21
C GLU A 532 21.29 -18.92 -0.80
N THR A 533 20.54 -18.25 -1.68
CA THR A 533 21.09 -17.27 -2.63
C THR A 533 21.85 -16.15 -1.90
N TRP A 534 21.31 -15.61 -0.80
CA TRP A 534 21.99 -14.58 -0.01
C TRP A 534 23.23 -15.10 0.72
N GLN A 535 23.19 -16.34 1.24
CA GLN A 535 24.35 -16.95 1.87
C GLN A 535 25.48 -17.22 0.88
N GLU A 536 25.16 -17.72 -0.31
CA GLU A 536 26.13 -17.93 -1.38
C GLU A 536 26.70 -16.60 -1.88
N ALA A 537 25.86 -15.56 -2.04
CA ALA A 537 26.34 -14.24 -2.40
C ALA A 537 27.36 -13.68 -1.38
N CYS A 538 27.15 -13.91 -0.08
CA CYS A 538 28.12 -13.56 0.94
C CYS A 538 29.43 -14.37 0.80
N ARG A 539 29.34 -15.67 0.50
CA ARG A 539 30.51 -16.54 0.28
C ARG A 539 31.34 -16.11 -0.93
N GLU A 540 30.71 -15.87 -2.07
CA GLU A 540 31.39 -15.46 -3.31
C GLU A 540 32.10 -14.11 -3.15
N GLU A 541 31.45 -13.15 -2.48
CA GLU A 541 32.03 -11.83 -2.22
C GLU A 541 32.94 -11.81 -0.96
N ARG A 542 33.16 -12.97 -0.33
CA ARG A 542 34.02 -13.16 0.87
C ARG A 542 33.64 -12.24 2.02
N ILE A 543 32.34 -12.00 2.18
CA ILE A 543 31.77 -11.21 3.25
C ILE A 543 31.28 -12.16 4.34
N ASP A 544 31.79 -11.95 5.56
CA ASP A 544 31.29 -12.61 6.76
C ASP A 544 30.11 -11.83 7.33
N PRO A 545 28.88 -12.35 7.28
CA PRO A 545 27.69 -11.67 7.78
C PRO A 545 27.70 -11.49 9.30
N ASP A 546 28.31 -12.40 10.05
CA ASP A 546 28.32 -12.37 11.52
C ASP A 546 29.03 -11.12 12.04
N ARG A 547 30.02 -10.64 11.29
CA ARG A 547 30.70 -9.36 11.54
C ARG A 547 29.72 -8.17 11.57
N TYR A 548 28.76 -8.15 10.65
CA TYR A 548 27.80 -7.04 10.53
C TYR A 548 26.71 -7.12 11.59
N LEU A 549 26.37 -8.34 12.04
CA LEU A 549 25.38 -8.65 13.05
C LEU A 549 25.92 -8.59 14.49
N ALA A 550 27.24 -8.67 14.68
CA ALA A 550 27.91 -8.59 15.96
C ALA A 550 27.66 -7.28 16.72
N GLU A 551 28.00 -7.31 18.01
CA GLU A 551 28.13 -6.11 18.83
C GLU A 551 29.26 -5.22 18.29
N ARG A 552 29.05 -3.90 18.26
CA ARG A 552 30.04 -2.92 17.79
C ARG A 552 30.55 -2.11 18.97
N SER A 553 31.86 -1.84 18.99
CA SER A 553 32.43 -0.89 19.96
C SER A 553 31.86 0.51 19.74
N THR A 554 31.48 1.17 20.83
CA THR A 554 30.91 2.52 20.83
C THR A 554 31.85 3.60 20.31
N GLY A 555 33.17 3.37 20.43
CA GLY A 555 34.21 4.23 19.88
C GLY A 555 34.54 3.96 18.41
N SER A 556 34.03 2.86 17.82
CA SER A 556 34.29 2.57 16.42
C SER A 556 33.48 3.49 15.50
N PRO A 557 34.04 3.87 14.34
CA PRO A 557 33.32 4.61 13.31
C PRO A 557 32.24 3.72 12.69
N LEU A 558 31.08 4.30 12.39
CA LEU A 558 29.98 3.62 11.72
C LEU A 558 29.84 4.10 10.26
N PRO A 559 29.39 3.26 9.32
CA PRO A 559 29.24 3.64 7.91
C PRO A 559 28.36 4.88 7.71
N TRP A 560 27.34 5.04 8.55
CA TRP A 560 26.39 6.16 8.52
C TRP A 560 26.77 7.33 9.44
N ASP A 561 27.95 7.34 10.06
CA ASP A 561 28.35 8.44 10.97
C ASP A 561 28.43 9.79 10.24
N HIS A 562 28.58 9.81 8.91
CA HIS A 562 28.57 11.02 8.09
C HIS A 562 27.18 11.68 7.98
N ILE A 563 26.11 11.00 8.40
CA ILE A 563 24.74 11.52 8.38
C ILE A 563 24.35 12.12 9.72
N GLU A 564 23.85 13.36 9.71
CA GLU A 564 23.39 14.06 10.91
C GLU A 564 21.87 14.16 10.95
N LYS A 565 21.26 13.46 11.93
CA LYS A 565 19.82 13.55 12.19
C LYS A 565 19.44 13.22 13.63
N GLY A 566 18.61 14.08 14.21
CA GLY A 566 17.92 13.78 15.47
C GLY A 566 18.84 13.95 16.67
N LEU A 567 19.29 12.83 17.24
CA LEU A 567 20.09 12.80 18.46
C LEU A 567 21.59 12.79 18.13
N SER A 568 22.40 13.47 18.94
CA SER A 568 23.87 13.39 18.83
C SER A 568 24.37 11.99 19.18
N LYS A 569 25.55 11.60 18.67
CA LYS A 569 26.21 10.32 19.04
C LYS A 569 26.32 10.17 20.55
N GLU A 570 26.68 11.24 21.25
CA GLU A 570 26.73 11.30 22.71
C GLU A 570 25.36 11.02 23.37
N SER A 571 24.28 11.63 22.87
CA SER A 571 22.92 11.37 23.37
C SER A 571 22.50 9.91 23.17
N LEU A 572 22.87 9.31 22.03
CA LEU A 572 22.60 7.89 21.76
C LEU A 572 23.38 6.98 22.72
N LEU A 573 24.65 7.29 22.98
CA LEU A 573 25.48 6.55 23.94
C LEU A 573 24.97 6.68 25.38
N LYS A 574 24.47 7.85 25.77
CA LYS A 574 23.82 8.06 27.07
C LYS A 574 22.59 7.16 27.22
N GLU A 575 21.76 7.05 26.19
CA GLU A 575 20.60 6.16 26.21
C GLU A 575 20.99 4.67 26.19
N LEU A 576 22.05 4.28 25.48
CA LEU A 576 22.61 2.94 25.53
C LEU A 576 23.07 2.58 26.96
N ALA A 577 23.83 3.47 27.61
CA ALA A 577 24.33 3.28 28.97
C ALA A 577 23.18 3.07 29.97
N LYS A 578 22.11 3.88 29.85
CA LYS A 578 20.89 3.70 30.65
C LYS A 578 20.24 2.33 30.44
N SER A 579 20.20 1.83 29.20
CA SER A 579 19.62 0.50 28.91
C SER A 579 20.42 -0.66 29.51
N ARG A 580 21.72 -0.47 29.75
CA ARG A 580 22.62 -1.44 30.39
C ARG A 580 22.66 -1.32 31.92
N GLY A 581 21.93 -0.37 32.53
CA GLY A 581 21.98 -0.11 33.97
C GLY A 581 23.31 0.51 34.44
N LEU A 582 24.10 1.10 33.55
CA LEU A 582 25.42 1.68 33.84
C LEU A 582 25.29 3.14 34.32
N THR A 583 24.90 3.34 35.59
CA THR A 583 24.69 4.66 36.20
C THR A 583 25.93 5.55 36.26
N ASP A 584 27.14 5.00 36.32
CA ASP A 584 28.36 5.79 36.51
C ASP A 584 28.89 6.41 35.20
N LEU A 585 28.61 5.80 34.04
CA LEU A 585 28.91 6.41 32.73
C LEU A 585 27.98 7.60 32.45
N VAL A 586 26.73 7.53 32.92
CA VAL A 586 25.74 8.63 32.83
C VAL A 586 26.22 9.86 33.60
N LYS A 587 26.79 9.68 34.80
CA LYS A 587 27.35 10.78 35.61
C LYS A 587 28.60 11.42 34.98
N SER A 588 29.43 10.63 34.28
CA SER A 588 30.65 11.13 33.64
C SER A 588 30.39 12.03 32.41
N LEU A 589 29.23 11.87 31.77
CA LEU A 589 28.81 12.60 30.57
C LEU A 589 27.89 13.80 30.90
N ASP A 590 27.52 14.00 32.17
CA ASP A 590 26.59 15.06 32.62
C ASP A 590 27.27 16.37 33.03
N LYS A 591 28.46 16.68 32.48
CA LYS A 591 29.07 18.02 32.62
C LYS A 591 28.48 18.99 31.59
N GLU A 592 27.17 19.24 31.66
CA GLU A 592 26.57 20.48 31.17
C GLU A 592 25.18 20.64 31.78
N GLU A 593 25.07 21.61 32.71
CA GLU A 593 23.87 21.91 33.48
C GLU A 593 22.70 22.34 32.56
N LYS A 594 21.52 21.77 32.81
CA LYS A 594 20.24 22.35 32.34
C LYS A 594 19.39 22.76 33.54
N PRO A 595 18.74 23.94 33.47
CA PRO A 595 17.99 24.50 34.59
C PRO A 595 16.68 23.75 34.83
N GLU A 596 16.35 23.58 36.11
CA GLU A 596 15.11 23.00 36.60
C GLU A 596 13.88 23.81 36.12
N LYS A 597 12.82 23.11 35.73
CA LYS A 597 11.49 23.69 35.56
C LYS A 597 10.59 23.14 36.66
N GLU A 598 10.01 24.06 37.42
CA GLU A 598 9.03 23.78 38.46
C GLU A 598 7.74 23.15 37.91
N PRO A 599 7.08 22.26 38.67
CA PRO A 599 5.81 21.66 38.31
C PRO A 599 4.65 22.67 38.47
N PRO A 600 3.62 22.65 37.61
CA PRO A 600 2.46 23.53 37.76
C PRO A 600 1.57 23.09 38.93
N GLU A 601 1.19 24.06 39.75
CA GLU A 601 0.28 23.92 40.90
C GLU A 601 -1.11 23.38 40.52
N ARG A 602 -1.57 22.37 41.25
CA ARG A 602 -2.96 21.91 41.25
C ARG A 602 -3.81 22.83 42.13
N LYS A 603 -4.72 23.61 41.52
CA LYS A 603 -5.80 24.28 42.26
C LYS A 603 -6.91 23.30 42.62
N ARG A 604 -7.13 23.10 43.92
CA ARG A 604 -8.37 22.55 44.49
C ARG A 604 -9.54 23.47 44.16
N LYS A 605 -10.69 22.91 43.80
CA LYS A 605 -11.99 23.59 43.83
C LYS A 605 -12.86 22.93 44.88
N ASP A 606 -13.38 23.75 45.77
CA ASP A 606 -14.30 23.40 46.84
C ASP A 606 -15.64 22.89 46.32
N ASP A 607 -16.16 21.92 47.07
CA ASP A 607 -17.54 21.48 47.09
C ASP A 607 -18.41 22.49 47.83
N ASN A 608 -19.54 22.91 47.23
CA ASN A 608 -20.83 22.87 47.93
C ASN A 608 -22.02 23.26 47.03
N GLU A 609 -22.99 22.33 47.01
CA GLU A 609 -24.45 22.46 46.93
C GLU A 609 -25.14 23.08 45.70
N ARG A 610 -26.01 22.30 45.04
CA ARG A 610 -27.43 22.13 45.45
C ARG A 610 -28.15 21.08 44.59
N ILE A 611 -28.84 20.16 45.28
CA ILE A 611 -29.73 19.14 44.73
C ILE A 611 -31.04 19.81 44.30
N MET A 612 -31.46 19.58 43.05
CA MET A 612 -32.83 19.87 42.60
C MET A 612 -33.42 18.61 41.95
N TYR A 613 -34.44 18.06 42.60
CA TYR A 613 -35.28 16.98 42.11
C TYR A 613 -36.15 17.49 40.94
N GLY A 614 -36.00 16.89 39.75
CA GLY A 614 -36.83 17.12 38.58
C GLY A 614 -37.21 15.80 37.92
N ARG A 615 -38.51 15.62 37.63
CA ARG A 615 -39.13 14.41 37.07
C ARG A 615 -38.46 13.95 35.76
N ALA A 616 -38.30 12.62 35.64
CA ALA A 616 -37.84 11.94 34.43
C ALA A 616 -38.65 12.34 33.18
N PRO A 617 -38.01 12.74 32.07
CA PRO A 617 -38.69 12.80 30.78
C PRO A 617 -38.84 11.37 30.24
N LYS A 618 -40.07 11.00 29.94
CA LYS A 618 -40.44 9.74 29.28
C LYS A 618 -39.54 9.50 28.07
N VAL A 619 -38.97 8.30 27.99
CA VAL A 619 -38.44 7.71 26.76
C VAL A 619 -39.52 7.81 25.69
N GLN A 620 -39.35 8.74 24.74
CA GLN A 620 -40.08 8.65 23.49
C GLN A 620 -39.52 7.43 22.77
N LYS A 621 -40.35 6.39 22.63
CA LYS A 621 -40.12 5.35 21.64
C LYS A 621 -39.87 6.07 20.31
N ALA A 622 -38.71 5.81 19.71
CA ALA A 622 -38.44 6.22 18.34
C ALA A 622 -39.67 5.87 17.49
N GLN A 623 -40.32 6.89 16.94
CA GLN A 623 -41.30 6.69 15.90
C GLN A 623 -40.59 5.90 14.81
N ALA A 624 -41.20 4.80 14.39
CA ALA A 624 -40.79 4.11 13.16
C ALA A 624 -40.74 5.18 12.07
N ALA A 625 -39.54 5.41 11.53
CA ALA A 625 -39.36 6.31 10.40
C ALA A 625 -40.39 5.92 9.34
N GLY A 626 -41.15 6.92 8.87
CA GLY A 626 -42.15 6.71 7.81
C GLY A 626 -41.52 5.94 6.67
N ILE A 627 -42.31 5.07 6.03
CA ILE A 627 -41.89 4.31 4.85
C ILE A 627 -41.50 5.33 3.78
N VAL A 628 -40.20 5.60 3.68
CA VAL A 628 -39.67 6.42 2.60
C VAL A 628 -39.83 5.60 1.32
N PRO A 629 -40.46 6.13 0.26
CA PRO A 629 -40.66 5.37 -0.97
C PRO A 629 -39.30 4.95 -1.53
N GLN A 630 -38.98 3.66 -1.39
CA GLN A 630 -37.76 3.08 -1.94
C GLN A 630 -37.92 2.92 -3.45
N SER A 631 -37.19 3.70 -4.23
CA SER A 631 -37.13 3.52 -5.67
C SER A 631 -35.95 2.62 -6.04
N ARG A 632 -36.12 1.79 -7.08
CA ARG A 632 -35.03 1.01 -7.67
C ARG A 632 -34.72 1.58 -9.04
N LEU A 633 -33.45 1.70 -9.37
CA LEU A 633 -32.99 2.20 -10.66
C LEU A 633 -32.06 1.16 -11.28
N ARG A 634 -32.44 0.65 -12.45
CA ARG A 634 -31.56 -0.14 -13.31
C ARG A 634 -30.70 0.78 -14.14
N ILE A 635 -29.41 0.54 -14.16
CA ILE A 635 -28.42 1.33 -14.89
C ILE A 635 -27.71 0.41 -15.88
N LYS A 636 -27.75 0.78 -17.16
CA LYS A 636 -26.93 0.22 -18.22
C LYS A 636 -25.67 1.05 -18.36
N TRP A 637 -24.52 0.38 -18.38
CA TRP A 637 -23.22 1.01 -18.54
C TRP A 637 -22.33 0.22 -19.49
N GLY A 638 -21.29 0.89 -19.97
CA GLY A 638 -20.26 0.30 -20.82
C GLY A 638 -18.88 0.55 -20.25
N ARG A 639 -17.93 -0.28 -20.69
CA ARG A 639 -16.50 -0.15 -20.42
C ARG A 639 -15.69 -0.47 -21.67
N SER A 640 -14.66 0.32 -21.91
CA SER A 640 -13.82 0.24 -23.11
C SER A 640 -12.34 0.45 -22.77
N GLY A 641 -11.47 0.56 -23.79
CA GLY A 641 -10.09 0.99 -23.59
C GLY A 641 -9.32 0.13 -22.58
N LEU A 642 -8.60 0.79 -21.67
CA LEU A 642 -7.75 0.10 -20.70
C LEU A 642 -8.54 -0.44 -19.49
N SER A 643 -9.75 0.06 -19.23
CA SER A 643 -10.60 -0.46 -18.16
C SER A 643 -10.94 -1.94 -18.30
N ARG A 644 -10.79 -2.52 -19.50
CA ARG A 644 -10.92 -3.96 -19.76
C ARG A 644 -9.97 -4.81 -18.91
N PHE A 645 -8.86 -4.23 -18.44
CA PHE A 645 -7.87 -4.88 -17.58
C PHE A 645 -8.17 -4.76 -16.07
N LEU A 646 -9.34 -4.23 -15.70
CA LEU A 646 -9.83 -4.24 -14.33
C LEU A 646 -10.58 -5.55 -14.03
N SER A 647 -10.28 -6.15 -12.88
CA SER A 647 -11.03 -7.31 -12.39
C SER A 647 -12.47 -6.93 -12.05
N HIS A 648 -13.37 -7.91 -11.97
CA HIS A 648 -14.77 -7.65 -11.61
C HIS A 648 -14.90 -6.87 -10.28
N LEU A 649 -14.09 -7.22 -9.26
CA LEU A 649 -14.09 -6.54 -7.96
C LEU A 649 -13.61 -5.09 -8.07
N ASP A 650 -12.60 -4.82 -8.89
CA ASP A 650 -12.10 -3.46 -9.11
C ASP A 650 -13.14 -2.58 -9.80
N ASN A 651 -13.87 -3.13 -10.78
CA ASN A 651 -14.98 -2.43 -11.44
C ASN A 651 -16.10 -2.07 -10.45
N MET A 652 -16.49 -3.02 -9.59
CA MET A 652 -17.52 -2.79 -8.57
C MET A 652 -17.10 -1.67 -7.61
N LYS A 653 -15.85 -1.70 -7.14
CA LYS A 653 -15.30 -0.65 -6.26
C LYS A 653 -15.25 0.71 -6.95
N ALA A 654 -14.83 0.76 -8.21
CA ALA A 654 -14.79 2.00 -8.98
C ALA A 654 -16.20 2.60 -9.14
N MET A 655 -17.20 1.75 -9.37
CA MET A 655 -18.61 2.15 -9.44
C MET A 655 -19.16 2.63 -8.10
N GLU A 656 -18.87 1.93 -7.00
CA GLU A 656 -19.25 2.35 -5.65
C GLU A 656 -18.67 3.73 -5.30
N ARG A 657 -17.42 4.00 -5.66
CA ARG A 657 -16.81 5.32 -5.50
C ARG A 657 -17.49 6.38 -6.36
N ALA A 658 -17.79 6.07 -7.62
CA ALA A 658 -18.50 6.98 -8.53
C ALA A 658 -19.89 7.38 -7.98
N LEU A 659 -20.64 6.39 -7.48
CA LEU A 659 -21.93 6.61 -6.83
C LEU A 659 -21.83 7.51 -5.59
N ARG A 660 -20.79 7.32 -4.76
CA ARG A 660 -20.53 8.15 -3.58
C ARG A 660 -20.12 9.57 -3.96
N ARG A 661 -19.26 9.77 -4.97
CA ARG A 661 -18.89 11.11 -5.46
C ARG A 661 -20.08 11.84 -6.10
N ALA A 662 -20.95 11.11 -6.78
CA ALA A 662 -22.20 11.66 -7.34
C ALA A 662 -23.19 12.08 -6.24
N ASN A 663 -22.92 11.71 -4.98
CA ASN A 663 -23.72 12.00 -3.79
C ASN A 663 -25.18 11.57 -3.99
N LEU A 664 -25.37 10.36 -4.53
CA LEU A 664 -26.70 9.78 -4.70
C LEU A 664 -27.24 9.24 -3.36
N PRO A 665 -28.54 9.42 -3.07
CA PRO A 665 -29.18 8.96 -1.84
C PRO A 665 -29.45 7.45 -1.87
N ILE A 666 -28.39 6.65 -1.87
CA ILE A 666 -28.44 5.19 -1.94
C ILE A 666 -28.89 4.62 -0.59
N SER A 667 -29.82 3.67 -0.64
CA SER A 667 -30.22 2.90 0.54
C SER A 667 -29.11 1.96 0.97
N PHE A 668 -28.88 1.86 2.29
CA PHE A 668 -27.89 0.95 2.86
C PHE A 668 -28.55 -0.26 3.55
N SER A 669 -27.78 -1.34 3.72
CA SER A 669 -28.21 -2.52 4.49
C SER A 669 -28.25 -2.21 6.01
N HIS A 670 -29.08 -2.94 6.75
CA HIS A 670 -29.09 -2.87 8.21
C HIS A 670 -27.93 -3.67 8.81
N GLY A 671 -27.32 -3.19 9.90
CA GLY A 671 -26.28 -3.89 10.64
C GLY A 671 -25.03 -3.04 10.91
N PHE A 672 -24.03 -3.63 11.55
CA PHE A 672 -22.79 -2.94 11.98
C PHE A 672 -21.88 -2.49 10.83
N ARG A 673 -22.16 -2.93 9.59
CA ARG A 673 -21.48 -2.48 8.36
C ARG A 673 -22.52 -2.28 7.27
N PRO A 674 -23.21 -1.13 7.26
CA PRO A 674 -24.16 -0.80 6.22
C PRO A 674 -23.45 -0.80 4.86
N LYS A 675 -23.87 -1.68 3.95
CA LYS A 675 -23.38 -1.70 2.57
C LYS A 675 -24.40 -1.03 1.66
N PRO A 676 -23.95 -0.29 0.62
CA PRO A 676 -24.88 0.24 -0.37
C PRO A 676 -25.62 -0.93 -1.02
N LYS A 677 -26.94 -0.80 -1.19
CA LYS A 677 -27.74 -1.84 -1.81
C LYS A 677 -27.62 -1.77 -3.33
N ILE A 678 -26.65 -2.51 -3.84
CA ILE A 678 -26.34 -2.63 -5.27
C ILE A 678 -26.43 -4.11 -5.66
N SER A 679 -27.05 -4.39 -6.81
CA SER A 679 -27.11 -5.72 -7.40
C SER A 679 -26.56 -5.68 -8.83
N TYR A 680 -25.45 -6.36 -9.08
CA TYR A 680 -24.82 -6.39 -10.39
C TYR A 680 -25.40 -7.51 -11.28
N GLY A 681 -25.32 -7.32 -12.60
CA GLY A 681 -25.57 -8.38 -13.58
C GLY A 681 -24.41 -9.39 -13.67
N PRO A 682 -24.47 -10.33 -14.64
CA PRO A 682 -23.43 -11.33 -14.85
C PRO A 682 -22.04 -10.70 -15.06
N PRO A 683 -20.99 -11.22 -14.41
CA PRO A 683 -19.64 -10.66 -14.53
C PRO A 683 -19.13 -10.77 -15.96
N LEU A 684 -18.26 -9.83 -16.34
CA LEU A 684 -17.54 -9.85 -17.60
C LEU A 684 -16.09 -10.31 -17.36
N SER A 685 -15.57 -11.16 -18.26
CA SER A 685 -14.19 -11.65 -18.18
C SER A 685 -13.16 -10.52 -18.24
N LEU A 686 -11.99 -10.75 -17.64
CA LEU A 686 -10.84 -9.85 -17.74
C LEU A 686 -10.39 -9.77 -19.21
N GLY A 687 -9.99 -8.58 -19.66
CA GLY A 687 -9.59 -8.31 -21.04
C GLY A 687 -10.75 -7.90 -21.96
N PHE A 688 -12.01 -8.07 -21.54
CA PHE A 688 -13.17 -7.83 -22.40
C PHE A 688 -13.74 -6.42 -22.21
N THR A 689 -14.17 -5.82 -23.31
CA THR A 689 -14.95 -4.57 -23.34
C THR A 689 -16.44 -4.87 -23.43
N SER A 690 -17.30 -3.90 -23.14
CA SER A 690 -18.76 -4.10 -23.19
C SER A 690 -19.53 -2.78 -23.28
N GLU A 691 -20.69 -2.84 -23.91
CA GLU A 691 -21.72 -1.80 -23.86
C GLU A 691 -23.03 -2.31 -23.23
N ALA A 692 -23.02 -3.49 -22.62
CA ALA A 692 -24.20 -4.18 -22.11
C ALA A 692 -24.01 -4.67 -20.67
N GLU A 693 -23.38 -3.84 -19.84
CA GLU A 693 -23.28 -4.09 -18.41
C GLU A 693 -24.47 -3.47 -17.66
N TYR A 694 -24.92 -4.13 -16.60
CA TYR A 694 -26.07 -3.66 -15.83
C TYR A 694 -25.84 -3.78 -14.33
N PHE A 695 -26.37 -2.83 -13.57
CA PHE A 695 -26.56 -2.96 -12.13
C PHE A 695 -27.82 -2.22 -11.68
N ASP A 696 -28.41 -2.71 -10.60
CA ASP A 696 -29.55 -2.10 -9.94
C ASP A 696 -29.09 -1.44 -8.64
N ILE A 697 -29.53 -0.21 -8.41
CA ILE A 697 -29.36 0.49 -7.12
C ILE A 697 -30.72 0.70 -6.45
N GLN A 698 -30.72 0.69 -5.11
CA GLN A 698 -31.87 1.14 -4.33
C GLN A 698 -31.61 2.55 -3.79
N LEU A 699 -32.57 3.45 -3.96
CA LEU A 699 -32.50 4.83 -3.49
C LEU A 699 -33.54 5.07 -2.39
N ASP A 700 -33.19 5.95 -1.45
CA ASP A 700 -34.09 6.41 -0.39
C ASP A 700 -35.09 7.47 -0.87
N VAL A 701 -34.96 7.95 -2.11
CA VAL A 701 -35.89 8.93 -2.71
C VAL A 701 -36.26 8.52 -4.15
N PRO A 702 -37.31 9.11 -4.76
CA PRO A 702 -37.61 8.92 -6.17
C PRO A 702 -36.45 9.32 -7.09
N VAL A 703 -36.32 8.63 -8.22
CA VAL A 703 -35.32 8.94 -9.25
C VAL A 703 -35.64 10.29 -9.90
N HIS A 704 -34.64 11.16 -10.02
CA HIS A 704 -34.73 12.44 -10.72
C HIS A 704 -33.61 12.57 -11.76
N ASP A 705 -33.88 13.19 -12.91
CA ASP A 705 -32.94 13.27 -14.04
C ASP A 705 -31.58 13.87 -13.70
N TYR A 706 -31.53 14.86 -12.79
CA TYR A 706 -30.28 15.48 -12.37
C TYR A 706 -29.31 14.48 -11.72
N MET A 707 -29.81 13.38 -11.14
CA MET A 707 -28.99 12.32 -10.53
C MET A 707 -28.16 11.60 -11.60
N LEU A 708 -28.72 11.42 -12.81
CA LEU A 708 -28.06 10.75 -13.91
C LEU A 708 -26.90 11.59 -14.46
N GLY A 709 -27.11 12.89 -14.61
CA GLY A 709 -26.06 13.82 -15.03
C GLY A 709 -24.93 13.98 -13.99
N ARG A 710 -25.22 13.80 -12.70
CA ARG A 710 -24.18 13.69 -11.66
C ARG A 710 -23.42 12.38 -11.80
N LEU A 711 -24.12 11.25 -11.86
CA LEU A 711 -23.50 9.94 -11.95
C LEU A 711 -22.59 9.81 -13.19
N SER A 712 -23.07 10.25 -14.35
CA SER A 712 -22.31 10.18 -15.60
C SER A 712 -20.99 10.95 -15.55
N ARG A 713 -20.93 12.08 -14.83
CA ARG A 713 -19.69 12.87 -14.68
C ARG A 713 -18.69 12.24 -13.73
N GLU A 714 -19.16 11.37 -12.85
CA GLU A 714 -18.34 10.69 -11.86
C GLU A 714 -17.88 9.31 -12.31
N PHE A 715 -18.27 8.86 -13.51
CA PHE A 715 -17.78 7.59 -14.04
C PHE A 715 -16.25 7.62 -14.23
N PRO A 716 -15.54 6.53 -13.88
CA PRO A 716 -14.11 6.43 -14.13
C PRO A 716 -13.79 6.54 -15.64
N PRO A 717 -12.54 6.88 -16.00
CA PRO A 717 -12.13 6.85 -17.40
C PRO A 717 -12.42 5.49 -18.06
N ASP A 718 -12.83 5.56 -19.32
CA ASP A 718 -13.28 4.44 -20.16
C ASP A 718 -14.62 3.78 -19.75
N PHE A 719 -15.31 4.29 -18.72
CA PHE A 719 -16.67 3.87 -18.36
C PHE A 719 -17.69 4.84 -18.97
N SER A 720 -18.88 4.36 -19.32
CA SER A 720 -19.94 5.20 -19.89
C SER A 720 -21.32 4.83 -19.37
N LEU A 721 -22.13 5.83 -19.02
CA LEU A 721 -23.54 5.65 -18.70
C LEU A 721 -24.33 5.57 -20.01
N LEU A 722 -24.99 4.44 -20.26
CA LEU A 722 -25.66 4.16 -21.54
C LEU A 722 -27.18 4.22 -21.47
N GLY A 723 -27.76 4.04 -20.28
CA GLY A 723 -29.20 4.18 -20.10
C GLY A 723 -29.64 3.84 -18.69
N THR A 724 -30.85 4.24 -18.32
CA THR A 724 -31.43 3.92 -17.00
C THR A 724 -32.93 3.67 -17.09
N LYS A 725 -33.46 2.81 -16.21
CA LYS A 725 -34.90 2.57 -16.09
C LYS A 725 -35.31 2.41 -14.62
N PRO A 726 -36.28 3.19 -14.12
CA PRO A 726 -36.88 2.94 -12.82
C PRO A 726 -37.59 1.58 -12.81
N LEU A 727 -37.38 0.79 -11.76
CA LEU A 727 -38.03 -0.50 -11.56
C LEU A 727 -39.18 -0.35 -10.55
N LEU A 728 -40.37 -0.81 -10.93
CA LEU A 728 -41.55 -0.81 -10.08
C LEU A 728 -41.71 -2.17 -9.39
N GLY A 729 -41.57 -2.22 -8.07
CA GLY A 729 -41.81 -3.43 -7.28
C GLY A 729 -40.55 -4.25 -6.91
N LYS A 730 -40.78 -5.49 -6.44
CA LYS A 730 -39.71 -6.41 -6.06
C LYS A 730 -39.27 -7.20 -7.30
N THR A 731 -38.07 -6.90 -7.76
CA THR A 731 -37.43 -7.58 -8.88
C THR A 731 -36.46 -8.68 -8.40
N GLN A 732 -36.35 -9.78 -9.16
CA GLN A 732 -35.30 -10.79 -8.94
C GLN A 732 -33.91 -10.24 -9.36
N SER A 733 -32.84 -10.91 -8.95
CA SER A 733 -31.47 -10.55 -9.33
C SER A 733 -31.29 -10.56 -10.86
N LEU A 734 -30.68 -9.52 -11.43
CA LEU A 734 -30.30 -9.48 -12.84
C LEU A 734 -29.46 -10.70 -13.26
N ALA A 735 -28.51 -11.10 -12.41
CA ALA A 735 -27.62 -12.22 -12.69
C ALA A 735 -28.35 -13.59 -12.73
N SER A 736 -29.50 -13.72 -12.04
CA SER A 736 -30.30 -14.95 -12.10
C SER A 736 -31.30 -14.96 -13.25
N GLN A 737 -31.67 -13.78 -13.77
CA GLN A 737 -32.62 -13.67 -14.88
C GLN A 737 -31.90 -13.82 -16.23
N LEU A 738 -30.78 -13.14 -16.44
CA LEU A 738 -30.09 -13.15 -17.74
C LEU A 738 -29.48 -14.52 -18.05
N ASN A 739 -29.74 -15.02 -19.25
CA ASN A 739 -29.30 -16.35 -19.70
C ASN A 739 -28.66 -16.36 -21.10
N LEU A 740 -28.55 -15.20 -21.77
CA LEU A 740 -27.90 -15.09 -23.08
C LEU A 740 -26.97 -13.87 -23.15
N ALA A 741 -25.77 -14.05 -23.72
CA ALA A 741 -24.86 -12.96 -24.07
C ALA A 741 -24.54 -12.97 -25.57
N VAL A 742 -24.37 -11.77 -26.12
CA VAL A 742 -23.88 -11.56 -27.49
C VAL A 742 -22.50 -10.91 -27.42
N TYR A 743 -21.52 -11.56 -28.05
CA TYR A 743 -20.14 -11.08 -28.12
C TYR A 743 -19.72 -10.84 -29.57
N GLU A 744 -18.86 -9.85 -29.78
CA GLU A 744 -18.20 -9.57 -31.05
C GLU A 744 -16.68 -9.66 -30.89
N VAL A 745 -15.99 -10.20 -31.88
CA VAL A 745 -14.53 -10.28 -31.92
C VAL A 745 -14.02 -10.27 -33.35
N TYR A 746 -12.86 -9.64 -33.57
CA TYR A 746 -12.17 -9.71 -34.86
C TYR A 746 -11.24 -10.91 -34.89
N LEU A 747 -11.44 -11.80 -35.86
CA LEU A 747 -10.64 -13.01 -35.98
C LEU A 747 -9.40 -12.78 -36.85
N PRO A 748 -8.24 -13.35 -36.48
CA PRO A 748 -7.04 -13.34 -37.31
C PRO A 748 -7.09 -14.42 -38.41
N MET A 749 -8.21 -14.53 -39.12
CA MET A 749 -8.39 -15.48 -40.22
C MET A 749 -9.30 -14.93 -41.31
N ASP A 750 -9.28 -15.57 -42.47
CA ASP A 750 -10.17 -15.24 -43.59
C ASP A 750 -11.64 -15.56 -43.28
N ILE A 751 -12.55 -14.76 -43.86
CA ILE A 751 -13.98 -14.86 -43.64
C ILE A 751 -14.57 -16.20 -44.09
N GLU A 752 -14.09 -16.80 -45.18
CA GLU A 752 -14.63 -18.06 -45.68
C GLU A 752 -14.27 -19.22 -44.73
N LYS A 753 -13.03 -19.23 -44.22
CA LYS A 753 -12.61 -20.16 -43.17
C LYS A 753 -13.45 -19.99 -41.90
N ALA A 754 -13.70 -18.75 -41.49
CA ALA A 754 -14.50 -18.46 -40.30
C ALA A 754 -15.96 -18.90 -40.46
N ARG A 755 -16.58 -18.68 -41.63
CA ARG A 755 -17.93 -19.15 -41.96
C ARG A 755 -18.04 -20.67 -41.95
N GLN A 756 -17.03 -21.35 -42.51
CA GLN A 756 -16.96 -22.81 -42.46
C GLN A 756 -16.93 -23.31 -41.01
N LYS A 757 -16.06 -22.73 -40.16
CA LYS A 757 -16.00 -23.08 -38.73
C LYS A 757 -17.32 -22.82 -38.00
N CYS A 758 -18.02 -21.71 -38.29
CA CYS A 758 -19.35 -21.46 -37.73
C CYS A 758 -20.34 -22.58 -38.07
N ALA A 759 -20.38 -23.01 -39.34
CA ALA A 759 -21.27 -24.09 -39.78
C ALA A 759 -20.92 -25.42 -39.09
N GLU A 760 -19.63 -25.80 -39.06
CA GLU A 760 -19.14 -27.01 -38.40
C GLU A 760 -19.55 -27.06 -36.92
N ILE A 761 -19.38 -25.95 -36.19
CA ILE A 761 -19.73 -25.87 -34.76
C ILE A 761 -21.25 -25.94 -34.56
N LEU A 762 -22.04 -25.30 -35.42
CA LEU A 762 -23.50 -25.28 -35.29
C LEU A 762 -24.13 -26.63 -35.71
N GLU A 763 -23.51 -27.39 -36.61
CA GLU A 763 -23.99 -28.71 -37.03
C GLU A 763 -23.55 -29.84 -36.09
N ALA A 764 -22.52 -29.63 -35.27
CA ALA A 764 -22.06 -30.62 -34.30
C ALA A 764 -23.14 -30.99 -33.26
N GLU A 765 -23.27 -32.29 -32.97
CA GLU A 765 -24.18 -32.78 -31.92
C GLU A 765 -23.66 -32.48 -30.51
N GLU A 766 -22.33 -32.58 -30.31
CA GLU A 766 -21.64 -32.30 -29.06
C GLU A 766 -20.31 -31.59 -29.33
N LEU A 767 -19.89 -30.72 -28.40
CA LEU A 767 -18.61 -30.04 -28.45
C LEU A 767 -17.96 -30.08 -27.06
N HIS A 768 -17.01 -30.99 -26.90
CA HIS A 768 -16.29 -31.20 -25.64
C HIS A 768 -14.94 -30.48 -25.63
N PHE A 769 -14.60 -29.87 -24.50
CA PHE A 769 -13.29 -29.27 -24.27
C PHE A 769 -12.85 -29.40 -22.82
N GLN A 770 -11.53 -29.27 -22.60
CA GLN A 770 -10.96 -29.28 -21.25
C GLN A 770 -10.97 -27.87 -20.67
N ARG A 771 -11.64 -27.72 -19.53
CA ARG A 771 -11.65 -26.49 -18.74
C ARG A 771 -10.75 -26.65 -17.54
N GLU A 772 -9.72 -25.81 -17.45
CA GLU A 772 -8.93 -25.70 -16.23
C GLU A 772 -9.76 -25.14 -15.07
N THR A 773 -9.75 -25.86 -13.95
CA THR A 773 -10.39 -25.45 -12.70
C THR A 773 -9.39 -25.51 -11.56
N LYS A 774 -9.74 -24.95 -10.40
CA LYS A 774 -8.91 -25.06 -9.18
C LYS A 774 -8.67 -26.51 -8.75
N SER A 775 -9.52 -27.44 -9.20
CA SER A 775 -9.45 -28.87 -8.89
C SER A 775 -8.78 -29.69 -10.00
N GLY A 776 -8.21 -29.02 -11.01
CA GLY A 776 -7.65 -29.64 -12.22
C GLY A 776 -8.56 -29.48 -13.44
N PRO A 777 -8.15 -30.05 -14.59
CA PRO A 777 -8.92 -30.00 -15.82
C PRO A 777 -10.21 -30.83 -15.71
N VAL A 778 -11.31 -30.25 -16.18
CA VAL A 778 -12.63 -30.90 -16.24
C VAL A 778 -13.13 -30.84 -17.67
N GLU A 779 -13.64 -31.95 -18.19
CA GLU A 779 -14.28 -31.99 -19.50
C GLU A 779 -15.66 -31.31 -19.42
N VAL A 780 -15.94 -30.43 -20.37
CA VAL A 780 -17.19 -29.66 -20.45
C VAL A 780 -17.75 -29.79 -21.85
N GLU A 781 -19.01 -30.24 -21.95
CA GLU A 781 -19.82 -30.17 -23.17
C GLU A 781 -20.41 -28.75 -23.29
N GLY A 782 -20.10 -28.04 -24.38
CA GLY A 782 -20.49 -26.65 -24.56
C GLY A 782 -21.41 -26.37 -25.75
N ARG A 783 -21.71 -27.34 -26.62
CA ARG A 783 -22.52 -27.12 -27.83
C ARG A 783 -23.87 -26.53 -27.48
N LYS A 784 -24.55 -27.04 -26.44
CA LYS A 784 -25.87 -26.54 -26.01
C LYS A 784 -25.87 -25.07 -25.59
N ALA A 785 -24.71 -24.56 -25.16
CA ALA A 785 -24.55 -23.16 -24.80
C ALA A 785 -24.23 -22.26 -26.00
N ILE A 786 -24.09 -22.79 -27.22
CA ILE A 786 -23.87 -22.00 -28.44
C ILE A 786 -25.19 -21.87 -29.18
N ILE A 787 -25.81 -20.70 -29.11
CA ILE A 787 -27.14 -20.45 -29.69
C ILE A 787 -27.04 -20.09 -31.17
N ASP A 788 -26.06 -19.26 -31.53
CA ASP A 788 -25.87 -18.75 -32.89
C ASP A 788 -24.45 -18.22 -33.09
N LEU A 789 -23.94 -18.33 -34.32
CA LEU A 789 -22.63 -17.82 -34.74
C LEU A 789 -22.76 -17.19 -36.13
N ALA A 790 -22.29 -15.96 -36.29
CA ALA A 790 -22.32 -15.25 -37.57
C ALA A 790 -20.97 -14.59 -37.87
N CYS A 791 -20.50 -14.73 -39.12
CA CYS A 791 -19.27 -14.10 -39.60
C CYS A 791 -19.54 -13.13 -40.75
N GLU A 792 -19.06 -11.90 -40.58
CA GLU A 792 -19.23 -10.80 -41.53
C GLU A 792 -17.88 -10.12 -41.80
N LYS A 793 -17.77 -9.47 -42.97
CA LYS A 793 -16.62 -8.63 -43.29
C LYS A 793 -16.92 -7.22 -42.79
N SER A 794 -16.07 -6.68 -41.94
CA SER A 794 -16.19 -5.30 -41.48
C SER A 794 -15.79 -4.31 -42.57
N ASP A 795 -16.13 -3.04 -42.36
CA ASP A 795 -15.82 -1.93 -43.28
C ASP A 795 -14.32 -1.76 -43.53
N ASP A 796 -13.47 -2.16 -42.58
CA ASP A 796 -12.00 -2.18 -42.69
C ASP A 796 -11.43 -3.49 -43.25
N GLY A 797 -12.29 -4.37 -43.75
CA GLY A 797 -11.92 -5.61 -44.44
C GLY A 797 -11.56 -6.78 -43.52
N LYS A 798 -11.68 -6.64 -42.20
CA LYS A 798 -11.42 -7.70 -41.22
C LYS A 798 -12.60 -8.67 -41.07
N THR A 799 -12.32 -9.86 -40.57
CA THR A 799 -13.35 -10.85 -40.24
C THR A 799 -13.90 -10.58 -38.85
N ARG A 800 -15.18 -10.23 -38.75
CA ARG A 800 -15.90 -10.05 -37.49
C ARG A 800 -16.77 -11.28 -37.22
N LEU A 801 -16.57 -11.90 -36.06
CA LEU A 801 -17.40 -12.99 -35.53
C LEU A 801 -18.34 -12.42 -34.46
N THR A 802 -19.63 -12.73 -34.61
CA THR A 802 -20.66 -12.50 -33.59
C THR A 802 -21.06 -13.85 -32.99
N MET A 803 -20.97 -13.96 -31.66
CA MET A 803 -21.27 -15.18 -30.90
C MET A 803 -22.46 -14.94 -29.96
N LYS A 804 -23.53 -15.73 -30.08
CA LYS A 804 -24.61 -15.77 -29.10
C LYS A 804 -24.43 -17.00 -28.21
N THR A 805 -23.99 -16.77 -26.97
CA THR A 805 -23.66 -17.85 -26.02
C THR A 805 -24.57 -17.80 -24.81
N GLY A 806 -25.07 -18.95 -24.39
CA GLY A 806 -25.87 -19.15 -23.20
C GLY A 806 -25.10 -18.97 -21.90
N MET A 807 -25.84 -18.67 -20.84
CA MET A 807 -25.43 -18.74 -19.44
C MET A 807 -26.60 -19.27 -18.60
N ALA A 808 -26.35 -19.56 -17.33
CA ALA A 808 -27.35 -20.07 -16.39
C ALA A 808 -28.07 -21.33 -16.93
N ASP A 809 -29.39 -21.25 -17.16
CA ASP A 809 -30.23 -22.36 -17.60
C ASP A 809 -30.01 -22.78 -19.07
N LEU A 810 -29.30 -21.98 -19.87
CA LEU A 810 -28.91 -22.32 -21.24
C LEU A 810 -27.53 -23.02 -21.35
N GLY A 811 -26.92 -23.38 -20.22
CA GLY A 811 -25.54 -23.88 -20.19
C GLY A 811 -24.53 -22.73 -20.29
N PHE A 812 -23.23 -23.03 -20.18
CA PHE A 812 -22.18 -22.00 -20.14
C PHE A 812 -20.91 -22.40 -20.87
N ILE A 813 -20.57 -21.62 -21.90
CA ILE A 813 -19.29 -21.67 -22.61
C ILE A 813 -18.62 -20.30 -22.55
N LYS A 814 -17.33 -20.24 -22.23
CA LYS A 814 -16.60 -18.97 -22.29
C LYS A 814 -16.27 -18.63 -23.75
N PRO A 815 -16.38 -17.36 -24.19
CA PRO A 815 -15.97 -16.98 -25.53
C PRO A 815 -14.52 -17.37 -25.89
N LEU A 816 -13.60 -17.29 -24.93
CA LEU A 816 -12.21 -17.72 -25.14
C LEU A 816 -12.10 -19.24 -25.40
N GLU A 817 -12.88 -20.07 -24.68
CA GLU A 817 -12.90 -21.53 -24.89
C GLU A 817 -13.45 -21.87 -26.28
N LEU A 818 -14.47 -21.15 -26.74
CA LEU A 818 -15.02 -21.30 -28.09
C LEU A 818 -14.02 -20.88 -29.18
N LEU A 819 -13.30 -19.79 -28.97
CA LEU A 819 -12.27 -19.33 -29.91
C LEU A 819 -11.07 -20.28 -29.98
N GLU A 820 -10.63 -20.79 -28.84
CA GLU A 820 -9.51 -21.73 -28.75
C GLU A 820 -9.86 -23.07 -29.40
N HIS A 821 -10.97 -23.70 -28.99
CA HIS A 821 -11.27 -25.07 -29.41
C HIS A 821 -12.16 -25.15 -30.66
N GLY A 822 -13.07 -24.20 -30.85
CA GLY A 822 -13.95 -24.18 -32.03
C GLY A 822 -13.30 -23.53 -33.25
N PHE A 823 -12.64 -22.38 -33.05
CA PHE A 823 -11.98 -21.63 -34.12
C PHE A 823 -10.48 -21.91 -34.23
N GLU A 824 -9.92 -22.77 -33.36
CA GLU A 824 -8.51 -23.18 -33.38
C GLU A 824 -7.54 -21.99 -33.28
N ILE A 825 -7.93 -20.96 -32.52
CA ILE A 825 -7.06 -19.81 -32.26
C ILE A 825 -6.00 -20.21 -31.24
N SER A 826 -4.72 -20.03 -31.59
CA SER A 826 -3.59 -20.29 -30.69
C SER A 826 -3.71 -19.51 -29.38
N SER A 827 -3.37 -20.18 -28.27
CA SER A 827 -3.30 -19.59 -26.93
C SER A 827 -2.32 -18.42 -26.82
N GLU A 828 -1.36 -18.30 -27.74
CA GLU A 828 -0.44 -17.15 -27.83
C GLU A 828 -1.12 -15.86 -28.34
N VAL A 829 -2.19 -16.00 -29.14
CA VAL A 829 -2.91 -14.87 -29.74
C VAL A 829 -4.18 -14.57 -28.96
N LEU A 830 -4.78 -15.60 -28.38
CA LEU A 830 -6.10 -15.56 -27.74
C LEU A 830 -6.25 -14.44 -26.68
N PRO A 831 -5.30 -14.20 -25.76
CA PRO A 831 -5.44 -13.12 -24.77
C PRO A 831 -5.44 -11.73 -25.41
N ALA A 832 -4.75 -11.55 -26.54
CA ALA A 832 -4.65 -10.26 -27.22
C ALA A 832 -5.92 -9.89 -28.03
N LEU A 833 -6.85 -10.84 -28.24
CA LEU A 833 -8.10 -10.58 -28.93
C LEU A 833 -9.02 -9.69 -28.09
N GLU A 834 -9.49 -8.60 -28.69
CA GLU A 834 -10.46 -7.71 -28.06
C GLU A 834 -11.87 -8.25 -28.27
N ILE A 835 -12.36 -8.99 -27.27
CA ILE A 835 -13.73 -9.50 -27.24
C ILE A 835 -14.64 -8.43 -26.60
N HIS A 836 -15.70 -8.08 -27.31
CA HIS A 836 -16.65 -7.04 -26.92
C HIS A 836 -18.03 -7.65 -26.61
N ARG A 837 -18.57 -7.44 -25.42
CA ARG A 837 -19.96 -7.84 -25.10
C ARG A 837 -20.94 -6.78 -25.60
N LYS A 838 -21.67 -7.13 -26.67
CA LYS A 838 -22.61 -6.24 -27.35
C LYS A 838 -23.98 -6.20 -26.65
N ALA A 839 -24.44 -7.34 -26.14
CA ALA A 839 -25.75 -7.43 -25.52
C ALA A 839 -25.86 -8.54 -24.46
N LEU A 840 -26.84 -8.38 -23.58
CA LEU A 840 -27.33 -9.40 -22.64
C LEU A 840 -28.83 -9.50 -22.79
N TYR A 841 -29.38 -10.72 -22.74
CA TYR A 841 -30.81 -10.97 -22.85
C TYR A 841 -31.27 -12.08 -21.90
N ARG A 842 -32.58 -12.12 -21.66
CA ARG A 842 -33.28 -13.36 -21.32
C ARG A 842 -33.87 -13.91 -22.62
N LEU A 843 -33.45 -15.11 -23.01
CA LEU A 843 -34.11 -15.92 -24.03
C LEU A 843 -35.16 -16.78 -23.33
N GLU A 844 -36.43 -16.55 -23.66
CA GLU A 844 -37.57 -17.29 -23.12
C GLU A 844 -38.59 -17.53 -24.24
N ASN A 845 -38.98 -18.79 -24.45
CA ASN A 845 -39.93 -19.20 -25.49
C ASN A 845 -39.58 -18.65 -26.91
N GLY A 846 -38.29 -18.56 -27.23
CA GLY A 846 -37.79 -18.04 -28.51
C GLY A 846 -37.74 -16.51 -28.61
N ASN A 847 -38.20 -15.77 -27.59
CA ASN A 847 -38.17 -14.32 -27.56
C ASN A 847 -36.95 -13.81 -26.78
N LEU A 848 -36.29 -12.78 -27.31
CA LEU A 848 -35.23 -12.05 -26.63
C LEU A 848 -35.85 -10.90 -25.83
N ILE A 849 -35.74 -10.95 -24.51
CA ILE A 849 -36.23 -9.92 -23.60
C ILE A 849 -35.04 -9.06 -23.17
N ASP A 850 -35.13 -7.74 -23.40
CA ASP A 850 -34.09 -6.78 -23.02
C ASP A 850 -34.02 -6.66 -21.48
N PRO A 851 -32.81 -6.48 -20.89
CA PRO A 851 -32.67 -6.33 -19.46
C PRO A 851 -33.48 -5.17 -18.86
N PHE A 852 -33.83 -4.15 -19.62
CA PHE A 852 -34.74 -3.12 -19.13
C PHE A 852 -36.18 -3.61 -18.97
N ASP A 853 -36.62 -4.61 -19.72
CA ASP A 853 -38.00 -5.11 -19.68
C ASP A 853 -38.20 -6.24 -18.67
N LEU A 854 -37.12 -6.68 -18.01
CA LEU A 854 -37.15 -7.64 -16.91
C LEU A 854 -37.63 -6.99 -15.60
N ILE A 855 -38.75 -7.49 -15.05
CA ILE A 855 -39.32 -7.07 -13.76
C ILE A 855 -39.12 -8.19 -12.74
#